data_AF-A0A7J6U985-F1
#
_entry.id   AF-A0A7J6U985-F1
#
_cell.length_a   1.000
_cell.length_b   1.000
_cell.length_c   1.000
_cell.angle_alpha   90.00
_cell.angle_beta   90.00
_cell.angle_gamma   90.00
#
_symmetry.space_group_name_H-M   'P 1'
#
loop_
_entity.id
_entity.type
_entity.pdbx_description
1 polymer ?
#
loop_
_entity_poly.entity_id
_entity_poly.type
_entity_poly.pdbx_seq_one_letter_code
_entity_poly.pdbx_strand_id
1 'polypeptide(L)'
;MVQQDQQQQQQQEQEQEQAAAAAAAQQQQALQQQQQQQAAPPQRIQSALLDRFEAAKGDITTLRNQVDVDDASWATFAQAVSGRPDGVLTVRDLAYLSDVDTTAALVSVPTALMRSRIGLLYDACREACGLRQALTHTMPAAPAAELGMGPPPKRAKMATFVDSVDDSSFDLLPPLNYSALVERTRNIFGELDDDQLPSREQLSGLQAKLNDGGIPFVDFGVWAPRQRHRLKDIKLTKWTFGCDGQAEKVSAPSLPSHGEWKKSFTIYKFGLVMLGAASVADLEAYQSQVDHLYSTYGDEHWCFLVEADELMRSSRLARYASNRNDVKRWGEAFRSAAADHSFWSMHMDRRVFKVERERGSVARKGDGVTSGKQESPATQSRGSKDRSREICFAYQRGAEGHAGAQCPLGRRHVCLACKQSHALPRGNRDCPTRRTTKAPEAPMQAGRGGGLKGEGKHPNSTIRNNEALINNDLYRGSKLITSGGSSSEQTVLGGLRRTVLSTELLKDGRCAFHSLKKKLESIVLPRLSSLRDVGRSALPPSLVDEARRAIANFGGAGDEAVEITNPYSPLRGHLWEMLISAAGDWDVEIPKWLSAAGAPIGVTQTIRPCAIFPMGESSDQEEPEDGALCIWERLAESSGAKAANEADFKNYPSAEQRPDVTMELLRAEERQGFCEIFQSRSDLVAALGSEEFLVSRLALAPKPNGKWRLICDATASGLNDAVETSENVVLPRASDLVEDALDMAQHDGGFQNLEFLSVDFRSAFKLIAVAGSERFCQICRFGGFFVKFNVLMFGTRSSPLVFCRVSSCACRLAQLLYAGSELRISCYVDDPAVIVRGPSPAVRKLRMLTVLLLWEALGIPLAVEKGQRGPTMKWIGMQFALYPNEIQVSVPTDKISAMGELASEMLATSSKVSSKCLRKFCGKAAWAGDVVPYVFAFLAPLWRVSAYAQAKQKSHVALSKAQSSLWWLWVFLRSAFLQSPKAPGSHCLTRSFRLSCRKPPRVCIVVDASTTGIGGILMWGSSHDKAFPVSYFADIVSEHDVRLLGVERGSCKSQSCLELFAIIVALKLWASRLADCSRVIVESDSLVALNVMLRQRSRSEVVNRLVAKVAMMAALDQKLLSIRYCHVSGTDNGMADALSRLTEGRCIPRALSSAVRVYCPVRDEGFWAEAESSLVVARDSLQIVFSYDVVSMSARGRAVTMGSCVGAVACPRWDLLELDLGRCGPG
;
A
#
# COMPACT_ATOMS: atom_id res chain seq x y z
N MET A 1 49.97 -55.89 32.26
CA MET A 1 49.39 -55.08 31.16
C MET A 1 48.54 -55.94 30.23
N VAL A 2 49.09 -56.85 29.42
CA VAL A 2 48.26 -57.66 28.48
C VAL A 2 47.14 -58.47 29.16
N GLN A 3 47.39 -59.05 30.34
CA GLN A 3 46.34 -59.74 31.11
C GLN A 3 45.28 -58.80 31.72
N GLN A 4 45.64 -57.55 32.01
CA GLN A 4 44.68 -56.54 32.50
C GLN A 4 43.79 -56.04 31.37
N ASP A 5 44.36 -55.85 30.17
CA ASP A 5 43.58 -55.45 28.99
C ASP A 5 42.60 -56.56 28.58
N GLN A 6 43.01 -57.83 28.65
CA GLN A 6 42.11 -58.96 28.38
C GLN A 6 40.98 -59.09 29.41
N GLN A 7 41.24 -58.81 30.69
CA GLN A 7 40.19 -58.77 31.71
C GLN A 7 39.21 -57.62 31.51
N GLN A 8 39.70 -56.42 31.17
CA GLN A 8 38.82 -55.29 30.85
C GLN A 8 37.97 -55.53 29.62
N GLN A 9 38.52 -56.20 28.60
CA GLN A 9 37.81 -56.50 27.38
C GLN A 9 36.70 -57.55 27.60
N GLN A 10 36.97 -58.59 28.39
CA GLN A 10 35.94 -59.57 28.79
C GLN A 10 34.85 -58.95 29.66
N GLN A 11 35.21 -57.99 30.53
CA GLN A 11 34.25 -57.30 31.38
C GLN A 11 33.33 -56.38 30.56
N GLN A 12 33.87 -55.69 29.55
CA GLN A 12 33.08 -54.90 28.60
C GLN A 12 32.16 -55.77 27.72
N GLU A 13 32.59 -56.94 27.29
CA GLU A 13 31.74 -57.86 26.51
C GLU A 13 30.59 -58.40 27.35
N GLN A 14 30.82 -58.73 28.63
CA GLN A 14 29.73 -59.14 29.54
C GLN A 14 28.73 -58.02 29.83
N GLU A 15 29.20 -56.78 29.99
CA GLU A 15 28.31 -55.62 30.19
C GLU A 15 27.47 -55.34 28.93
N GLN A 16 28.04 -55.52 27.74
CA GLN A 16 27.30 -55.37 26.47
C GLN A 16 26.26 -56.47 26.25
N GLU A 17 26.55 -57.72 26.60
CA GLU A 17 25.56 -58.80 26.52
C GLU A 17 24.41 -58.61 27.52
N GLN A 18 24.69 -58.15 28.74
CA GLN A 18 23.65 -57.85 29.73
C GLN A 18 22.76 -56.67 29.30
N ALA A 19 23.34 -55.63 28.69
CA ALA A 19 22.58 -54.50 28.15
C ALA A 19 21.68 -54.92 26.96
N ALA A 20 22.17 -55.80 26.09
CA ALA A 20 21.40 -56.32 24.96
C ALA A 20 20.21 -57.19 25.41
N ALA A 21 20.40 -58.03 26.44
CA ALA A 21 19.34 -58.85 27.01
C ALA A 21 18.24 -58.00 27.68
N ALA A 22 18.61 -56.91 28.37
CA ALA A 22 17.66 -55.97 28.98
C ALA A 22 16.82 -55.22 27.93
N ALA A 23 17.44 -54.80 26.82
CA ALA A 23 16.74 -54.14 25.72
C ALA A 23 15.72 -55.06 25.03
N ALA A 24 16.06 -56.34 24.84
CA ALA A 24 15.16 -57.33 24.26
C ALA A 24 13.93 -57.60 25.13
N ALA A 25 14.11 -57.66 26.47
CA ALA A 25 13.02 -57.85 27.42
C ALA A 25 12.03 -56.66 27.44
N GLN A 26 12.54 -55.43 27.36
CA GLN A 26 11.69 -54.23 27.26
C GLN A 26 10.89 -54.19 25.95
N GLN A 27 11.48 -54.66 24.85
CA GLN A 27 10.82 -54.70 23.55
C GLN A 27 9.67 -55.73 23.51
N GLN A 28 9.82 -56.87 24.21
CA GLN A 28 8.75 -57.87 24.37
C GLN A 28 7.59 -57.38 25.24
N GLN A 29 7.86 -56.65 26.32
CA GLN A 29 6.81 -56.05 27.16
C GLN A 29 6.00 -54.99 26.41
N ALA A 30 6.66 -54.15 25.60
CA ALA A 30 6.00 -53.14 24.78
C ALA A 30 5.05 -53.76 23.74
N LEU A 31 5.43 -54.90 23.15
CA LEU A 31 4.60 -55.62 22.18
C LEU A 31 3.35 -56.24 22.82
N GLN A 32 3.46 -56.76 24.06
CA GLN A 32 2.30 -57.29 24.79
C GLN A 32 1.29 -56.20 25.19
N GLN A 33 1.76 -55.01 25.60
CA GLN A 33 0.87 -53.89 25.91
C GLN A 33 0.14 -53.37 24.67
N GLN A 34 0.80 -53.38 23.51
CA GLN A 34 0.21 -52.92 22.25
C GLN A 34 -0.90 -53.85 21.72
N GLN A 35 -0.81 -55.16 22.01
CA GLN A 35 -1.85 -56.13 21.64
C GLN A 35 -3.09 -56.05 22.53
N GLN A 36 -2.97 -55.62 23.79
CA GLN A 36 -4.12 -55.47 24.71
C GLN A 36 -5.00 -54.25 24.41
N GLN A 37 -4.46 -53.21 23.74
CA GLN A 37 -5.19 -51.96 23.46
C GLN A 37 -6.10 -52.01 22.21
N GLN A 38 -6.05 -53.08 21.39
CA GLN A 38 -6.77 -53.15 20.11
C GLN A 38 -8.16 -53.83 20.16
N ALA A 39 -8.71 -54.11 21.35
CA ALA A 39 -9.96 -54.86 21.49
C ALA A 39 -11.08 -54.11 22.28
N ALA A 40 -11.69 -53.06 21.71
CA ALA A 40 -13.07 -52.63 22.08
C ALA A 40 -13.70 -51.65 21.04
N PRO A 41 -15.00 -51.80 20.65
CA PRO A 41 -15.69 -50.95 19.66
C PRO A 41 -16.60 -49.84 20.26
N PRO A 42 -17.12 -48.88 19.46
CA PRO A 42 -17.62 -47.58 19.93
C PRO A 42 -19.15 -47.42 20.02
N GLN A 43 -19.65 -46.53 20.91
CA GLN A 43 -21.07 -46.12 21.04
C GLN A 43 -21.30 -44.59 20.88
N ARG A 44 -22.56 -44.21 20.56
CA ARG A 44 -23.06 -42.92 20.00
C ARG A 44 -23.41 -41.81 21.04
N ILE A 45 -23.04 -40.56 20.71
CA ILE A 45 -23.67 -39.21 20.79
C ILE A 45 -24.61 -38.79 21.96
N GLN A 46 -25.21 -39.68 22.77
CA GLN A 46 -25.42 -39.35 24.20
C GLN A 46 -24.08 -39.21 24.95
N SER A 47 -23.04 -39.69 24.28
CA SER A 47 -21.65 -39.63 24.67
C SER A 47 -21.11 -38.20 24.74
N ALA A 48 -21.52 -37.16 24.01
CA ALA A 48 -20.78 -35.87 24.09
C ALA A 48 -20.74 -35.20 25.48
N LEU A 49 -21.71 -35.48 26.36
CA LEU A 49 -21.71 -35.03 27.77
C LEU A 49 -21.14 -36.11 28.70
N LEU A 50 -21.38 -37.40 28.39
CA LEU A 50 -20.79 -38.56 29.07
C LEU A 50 -19.28 -38.71 28.83
N ASP A 51 -18.80 -38.48 27.61
CA ASP A 51 -17.42 -38.38 27.09
C ASP A 51 -16.70 -37.18 27.68
N ARG A 52 -17.38 -36.05 27.92
CA ARG A 52 -16.81 -34.94 28.70
C ARG A 52 -16.67 -35.35 30.17
N PHE A 53 -17.64 -36.08 30.71
CA PHE A 53 -17.55 -36.66 32.06
C PHE A 53 -16.49 -37.79 32.15
N GLU A 54 -16.30 -38.59 31.12
CA GLU A 54 -15.29 -39.67 31.05
C GLU A 54 -13.89 -39.10 30.77
N ALA A 55 -13.75 -38.10 29.89
CA ALA A 55 -12.50 -37.36 29.72
C ALA A 55 -12.08 -36.65 31.01
N ALA A 56 -13.04 -36.11 31.75
CA ALA A 56 -12.80 -35.54 33.08
C ALA A 56 -12.35 -36.61 34.10
N LYS A 57 -12.81 -37.87 33.98
CA LYS A 57 -12.33 -39.00 34.81
C LYS A 57 -10.98 -39.57 34.36
N GLY A 58 -10.47 -39.16 33.21
CA GLY A 58 -9.19 -39.66 32.67
C GLY A 58 -8.00 -39.30 33.55
N ASP A 59 -7.01 -40.20 33.61
CA ASP A 59 -5.75 -39.95 34.29
C ASP A 59 -5.00 -38.79 33.62
N ILE A 60 -4.61 -37.81 34.44
CA ILE A 60 -3.91 -36.61 33.98
C ILE A 60 -2.50 -36.90 33.46
N THR A 61 -1.92 -38.04 33.82
CA THR A 61 -0.55 -38.45 33.47
C THR A 61 -0.28 -38.39 31.96
N THR A 62 -1.27 -38.74 31.12
CA THR A 62 -1.11 -38.72 29.66
C THR A 62 -0.93 -37.30 29.12
N LEU A 63 -1.77 -36.35 29.56
CA LEU A 63 -1.65 -34.94 29.16
C LEU A 63 -0.39 -34.30 29.77
N ARG A 64 -0.06 -34.66 31.00
CA ARG A 64 1.14 -34.20 31.71
C ARG A 64 2.43 -34.57 30.96
N ASN A 65 2.49 -35.80 30.45
CA ASN A 65 3.63 -36.26 29.66
C ASN A 65 3.72 -35.56 28.30
N GLN A 66 2.60 -35.14 27.70
CA GLN A 66 2.58 -34.40 26.43
C GLN A 66 3.17 -32.99 26.55
N VAL A 67 3.04 -32.36 27.71
CA VAL A 67 3.63 -31.03 27.99
C VAL A 67 4.93 -31.10 28.80
N ASP A 68 5.46 -32.32 29.02
CA ASP A 68 6.77 -32.59 29.61
C ASP A 68 6.95 -31.99 31.04
N VAL A 69 5.95 -32.18 31.90
CA VAL A 69 6.04 -31.80 33.33
C VAL A 69 6.66 -32.94 34.13
N ASP A 70 7.76 -32.67 34.83
CA ASP A 70 8.46 -33.67 35.66
C ASP A 70 7.69 -34.03 36.95
N ASP A 71 7.96 -35.23 37.50
CA ASP A 71 7.25 -35.76 38.66
C ASP A 71 7.45 -34.95 39.94
N ALA A 72 8.63 -34.34 40.14
CA ALA A 72 8.93 -33.59 41.35
C ALA A 72 8.21 -32.23 41.37
N SER A 73 8.22 -31.54 40.23
CA SER A 73 7.47 -30.30 40.01
C SER A 73 5.97 -30.55 40.06
N TRP A 74 5.50 -31.68 39.52
CA TRP A 74 4.10 -32.09 39.61
C TRP A 74 3.67 -32.37 41.05
N ALA A 75 4.44 -33.16 41.81
CA ALA A 75 4.15 -33.47 43.21
C ALA A 75 4.11 -32.21 44.08
N THR A 76 5.01 -31.26 43.83
CA THR A 76 5.04 -29.96 44.53
C THR A 76 3.78 -29.15 44.26
N PHE A 77 3.38 -29.05 42.99
CA PHE A 77 2.15 -28.37 42.58
C PHE A 77 0.90 -29.04 43.16
N ALA A 78 0.80 -30.37 43.02
CA ALA A 78 -0.33 -31.15 43.54
C ALA A 78 -0.45 -31.00 45.06
N GLN A 79 0.67 -31.00 45.79
CA GLN A 79 0.69 -30.77 47.23
C GLN A 79 0.21 -29.36 47.62
N ALA A 80 0.56 -28.34 46.84
CA ALA A 80 0.12 -26.97 47.09
C ALA A 80 -1.38 -26.77 46.85
N VAL A 81 -1.96 -27.44 45.84
CA VAL A 81 -3.39 -27.34 45.54
C VAL A 81 -4.25 -28.19 46.49
N SER A 82 -3.84 -29.43 46.75
CA SER A 82 -4.69 -30.45 47.37
C SER A 82 -4.26 -30.84 48.80
N GLY A 83 -3.13 -30.29 49.28
CA GLY A 83 -2.52 -30.66 50.56
C GLY A 83 -1.75 -31.98 50.53
N ARG A 84 -1.75 -32.72 49.42
CA ARG A 84 -1.01 -33.98 49.24
C ARG A 84 -0.36 -34.06 47.85
N PRO A 85 0.85 -34.64 47.72
CA PRO A 85 1.57 -34.72 46.44
C PRO A 85 0.86 -35.57 45.37
N ASP A 86 -0.13 -36.36 45.76
CA ASP A 86 -0.94 -37.26 44.93
C ASP A 86 -2.42 -36.83 44.86
N GLY A 87 -2.78 -35.60 45.29
CA GLY A 87 -4.19 -35.20 45.35
C GLY A 87 -4.79 -34.63 44.06
N VAL A 88 -4.04 -34.58 42.96
CA VAL A 88 -4.54 -34.24 41.61
C VAL A 88 -4.25 -35.41 40.68
N LEU A 89 -5.25 -36.28 40.49
CA LEU A 89 -5.07 -37.57 39.80
C LEU A 89 -5.78 -37.62 38.44
N THR A 90 -6.82 -36.81 38.27
CA THR A 90 -7.65 -36.81 37.07
C THR A 90 -7.63 -35.47 36.36
N VAL A 91 -7.97 -35.48 35.07
CA VAL A 91 -8.13 -34.26 34.26
C VAL A 91 -9.13 -33.29 34.91
N ARG A 92 -10.18 -33.82 35.56
CA ARG A 92 -11.15 -33.02 36.33
C ARG A 92 -10.53 -32.29 37.50
N ASP A 93 -9.66 -32.96 38.26
CA ASP A 93 -9.07 -32.42 39.48
C ASP A 93 -8.27 -31.14 39.18
N LEU A 94 -7.63 -31.07 38.00
CA LEU A 94 -6.94 -29.87 37.55
C LEU A 94 -7.87 -28.89 36.82
N ALA A 95 -8.73 -29.34 35.92
CA ALA A 95 -9.54 -28.47 35.05
C ALA A 95 -10.52 -27.56 35.81
N TYR A 96 -11.02 -28.02 36.97
CA TYR A 96 -12.05 -27.33 37.75
C TYR A 96 -11.51 -26.50 38.92
N LEU A 97 -10.19 -26.45 39.11
CA LEU A 97 -9.60 -25.51 40.07
C LEU A 97 -9.90 -24.08 39.66
N SER A 98 -9.95 -23.19 40.65
CA SER A 98 -10.02 -21.77 40.34
C SER A 98 -8.69 -21.32 39.74
N ASP A 99 -8.77 -20.33 38.85
CA ASP A 99 -7.60 -19.62 38.32
C ASP A 99 -6.74 -19.01 39.44
N VAL A 100 -7.39 -18.49 40.50
CA VAL A 100 -6.72 -17.94 41.68
C VAL A 100 -5.92 -19.01 42.43
N ASP A 101 -6.52 -20.16 42.73
CA ASP A 101 -5.86 -21.25 43.48
C ASP A 101 -4.75 -21.91 42.66
N THR A 102 -4.99 -22.08 41.35
CA THR A 102 -3.98 -22.63 40.43
C THR A 102 -2.78 -21.68 40.31
N THR A 103 -3.02 -20.37 40.22
CA THR A 103 -1.95 -19.36 40.16
C THR A 103 -1.18 -19.30 41.48
N ALA A 104 -1.85 -19.39 42.62
CA ALA A 104 -1.21 -19.44 43.92
C ALA A 104 -0.35 -20.71 44.08
N ALA A 105 -0.83 -21.87 43.64
CA ALA A 105 -0.09 -23.13 43.70
C ALA A 105 1.11 -23.15 42.75
N LEU A 106 1.04 -22.51 41.58
CA LEU A 106 2.18 -22.38 40.68
C LEU A 106 3.38 -21.70 41.34
N VAL A 107 3.18 -20.81 42.31
CA VAL A 107 4.29 -20.16 43.05
C VAL A 107 5.17 -21.18 43.78
N SER A 108 4.60 -22.30 44.20
CA SER A 108 5.35 -23.38 44.89
C SER A 108 6.26 -24.19 43.96
N VAL A 109 6.06 -24.11 42.64
CA VAL A 109 6.86 -24.85 41.66
C VAL A 109 8.16 -24.09 41.37
N PRO A 110 9.34 -24.69 41.61
CA PRO A 110 10.60 -23.96 41.68
C PRO A 110 11.01 -23.35 40.33
N THR A 111 10.93 -24.12 39.23
CA THR A 111 11.42 -23.66 37.93
C THR A 111 10.32 -22.92 37.16
N ALA A 112 10.67 -21.81 36.51
CA ALA A 112 9.71 -21.04 35.71
C ALA A 112 9.25 -21.81 34.46
N LEU A 113 10.12 -22.66 33.92
CA LEU A 113 9.78 -23.59 32.84
C LEU A 113 8.65 -24.53 33.24
N MET A 114 8.76 -25.18 34.42
CA MET A 114 7.72 -26.11 34.87
C MET A 114 6.44 -25.41 35.28
N ARG A 115 6.52 -24.20 35.85
CA ARG A 115 5.33 -23.34 36.06
C ARG A 115 4.57 -23.09 34.75
N SER A 116 5.30 -22.74 33.69
CA SER A 116 4.70 -22.53 32.37
C SER A 116 4.11 -23.79 31.77
N ARG A 117 4.78 -24.95 31.91
CA ARG A 117 4.29 -26.25 31.42
C ARG A 117 3.05 -26.72 32.18
N ILE A 118 2.97 -26.49 33.49
CA ILE A 118 1.78 -26.79 34.30
C ILE A 118 0.62 -25.84 33.94
N GLY A 119 0.89 -24.58 33.62
CA GLY A 119 -0.13 -23.67 33.07
C GLY A 119 -0.72 -24.16 31.74
N LEU A 120 0.12 -24.69 30.84
CA LEU A 120 -0.33 -25.34 29.61
C LEU A 120 -1.14 -26.62 29.88
N LEU A 121 -0.71 -27.43 30.85
CA LEU A 121 -1.45 -28.61 31.28
C LEU A 121 -2.85 -28.26 31.78
N TYR A 122 -2.97 -27.17 32.56
CA TYR A 122 -4.24 -26.68 33.08
C TYR A 122 -5.19 -26.25 31.97
N ASP A 123 -4.73 -25.46 31.00
CA ASP A 123 -5.55 -25.03 29.86
C ASP A 123 -5.92 -26.22 28.95
N ALA A 124 -5.02 -27.18 28.76
CA ALA A 124 -5.30 -28.42 28.02
C ALA A 124 -6.36 -29.29 28.72
N CYS A 125 -6.32 -29.39 30.06
CA CYS A 125 -7.33 -30.11 30.84
C CYS A 125 -8.69 -29.41 30.77
N ARG A 126 -8.71 -28.07 30.78
CA ARG A 126 -9.94 -27.27 30.60
C ARG A 126 -10.53 -27.45 29.21
N GLU A 127 -9.70 -27.41 28.18
CA GLU A 127 -10.11 -27.67 26.80
C GLU A 127 -10.68 -29.08 26.64
N ALA A 128 -10.04 -30.10 27.22
CA ALA A 128 -10.54 -31.48 27.23
C ALA A 128 -11.92 -31.60 27.92
N CYS A 129 -12.19 -30.76 28.92
CA CYS A 129 -13.49 -30.67 29.60
C CYS A 129 -14.50 -29.72 28.88
N GLY A 130 -14.10 -29.04 27.80
CA GLY A 130 -14.92 -28.03 27.12
C GLY A 130 -15.10 -26.72 27.89
N LEU A 131 -14.20 -26.42 28.83
CA LEU A 131 -14.14 -25.19 29.61
C LEU A 131 -13.26 -24.13 28.92
N ARG A 132 -13.55 -22.84 29.18
CA ARG A 132 -12.77 -21.72 28.66
C ARG A 132 -11.36 -21.73 29.26
N GLN A 133 -10.32 -21.71 28.42
CA GLN A 133 -8.92 -21.53 28.82
C GLN A 133 -8.78 -20.23 29.63
N ALA A 134 -7.99 -20.27 30.71
CA ALA A 134 -8.01 -19.23 31.74
C ALA A 134 -6.61 -18.75 32.16
N LEU A 135 -5.55 -19.57 32.05
CA LEU A 135 -4.19 -19.20 32.44
C LEU A 135 -3.27 -18.86 31.27
N THR A 136 -3.85 -18.48 30.12
CA THR A 136 -3.11 -17.72 29.12
C THR A 136 -2.42 -16.56 29.84
N HIS A 137 -1.09 -16.61 29.91
CA HIS A 137 -0.16 -15.71 30.62
C HIS A 137 0.17 -16.04 32.08
N THR A 138 1.13 -16.93 32.30
CA THR A 138 2.01 -16.85 33.49
C THR A 138 3.40 -16.36 33.06
N MET A 139 3.63 -15.04 33.11
CA MET A 139 4.97 -14.47 33.18
C MET A 139 5.17 -13.88 34.59
N PRO A 140 6.30 -14.13 35.26
CA PRO A 140 6.82 -13.13 36.18
C PRO A 140 7.27 -11.94 35.33
N ALA A 141 6.64 -10.78 35.52
CA ALA A 141 7.13 -9.52 34.97
C ALA A 141 8.53 -9.23 35.52
N ALA A 142 9.51 -9.00 34.64
CA ALA A 142 10.74 -8.33 35.03
C ALA A 142 10.49 -6.81 35.02
N PRO A 143 10.65 -6.09 36.14
CA PRO A 143 10.76 -4.64 36.08
C PRO A 143 12.04 -4.28 35.31
N ALA A 144 11.93 -3.26 34.46
CA ALA A 144 13.09 -2.62 33.84
C ALA A 144 14.01 -2.15 34.98
N ALA A 145 15.24 -2.69 35.04
CA ALA A 145 16.22 -2.21 36.00
C ALA A 145 16.54 -0.75 35.66
N GLU A 146 16.33 0.16 36.61
CA GLU A 146 16.77 1.55 36.50
C GLU A 146 18.28 1.58 36.21
N LEU A 147 18.62 2.12 35.04
CA LEU A 147 19.96 2.15 34.49
C LEU A 147 20.71 3.36 35.05
N GLY A 148 21.68 3.11 35.93
CA GLY A 148 22.63 4.12 36.40
C GLY A 148 23.45 4.72 35.25
N MET A 149 23.69 6.03 35.32
CA MET A 149 24.48 6.80 34.36
C MET A 149 25.94 6.33 34.32
N GLY A 150 26.24 5.40 33.41
CA GLY A 150 27.59 5.02 33.01
C GLY A 150 28.09 5.80 31.79
N PRO A 151 29.41 5.74 31.49
CA PRO A 151 30.03 6.43 30.34
C PRO A 151 29.41 5.97 29.00
N PRO A 152 29.54 6.79 27.92
CA PRO A 152 28.79 6.59 26.68
C PRO A 152 29.01 5.18 26.08
N PRO A 153 27.95 4.50 25.65
CA PRO A 153 28.02 3.12 25.17
C PRO A 153 28.85 3.03 23.89
N LYS A 154 29.66 1.96 23.79
CA LYS A 154 30.33 1.61 22.53
C LYS A 154 29.27 1.22 21.49
N ARG A 155 29.45 1.66 20.24
CA ARG A 155 28.53 1.39 19.12
C ARG A 155 28.91 0.14 18.33
N ALA A 156 27.91 -0.61 17.88
CA ALA A 156 28.04 -1.77 17.00
C ALA A 156 27.09 -1.64 15.80
N LYS A 157 27.37 -2.36 14.70
CA LYS A 157 26.55 -2.34 13.48
C LYS A 157 25.50 -3.46 13.46
N MET A 158 24.26 -3.15 13.06
CA MET A 158 23.16 -4.10 12.94
C MET A 158 23.47 -5.22 11.93
N ALA A 159 24.06 -4.84 10.78
CA ALA A 159 24.58 -5.71 9.72
C ALA A 159 25.52 -6.80 10.19
N THR A 160 26.23 -6.55 11.30
CA THR A 160 27.25 -7.48 11.80
C THR A 160 26.69 -8.47 12.81
N PHE A 161 25.61 -8.16 13.52
CA PHE A 161 25.18 -8.94 14.70
C PHE A 161 23.73 -9.40 14.67
N VAL A 162 22.87 -8.79 13.86
CA VAL A 162 21.42 -8.99 13.94
C VAL A 162 20.79 -9.22 12.57
N ASP A 163 21.09 -8.36 11.60
CA ASP A 163 20.39 -8.35 10.32
C ASP A 163 21.34 -7.85 9.23
N SER A 164 21.80 -8.74 8.35
CA SER A 164 22.83 -8.44 7.35
C SER A 164 22.48 -7.31 6.38
N VAL A 165 21.19 -6.97 6.25
CA VAL A 165 20.68 -5.94 5.32
C VAL A 165 20.57 -4.56 6.00
N ASP A 166 20.64 -4.51 7.34
CA ASP A 166 20.48 -3.28 8.11
C ASP A 166 21.84 -2.64 8.46
N ASP A 167 22.25 -1.58 7.76
CA ASP A 167 23.54 -0.89 8.02
C ASP A 167 23.46 0.15 9.16
N SER A 168 22.38 0.16 9.94
CA SER A 168 22.26 1.01 11.13
C SER A 168 23.23 0.60 12.24
N SER A 169 23.41 1.48 13.22
CA SER A 169 24.26 1.22 14.40
C SER A 169 23.46 1.34 15.68
N PHE A 170 23.79 0.52 16.67
CA PHE A 170 23.14 0.48 17.97
C PHE A 170 24.16 0.57 19.12
N ASP A 171 23.67 0.97 20.28
CA ASP A 171 24.46 1.13 21.51
C ASP A 171 24.51 -0.20 22.28
N LEU A 172 25.70 -0.59 22.75
CA LEU A 172 25.87 -1.81 23.54
C LEU A 172 25.38 -1.64 24.98
N LEU A 173 24.65 -2.65 25.48
CA LEU A 173 24.29 -2.77 26.88
C LEU A 173 25.54 -2.70 27.77
N PRO A 174 25.47 -1.99 28.92
CA PRO A 174 26.55 -2.01 29.90
C PRO A 174 26.91 -3.46 30.29
N PRO A 175 28.20 -3.80 30.45
CA PRO A 175 28.62 -5.16 30.80
C PRO A 175 27.92 -5.73 32.05
N LEU A 176 27.69 -4.88 33.06
CA LEU A 176 27.01 -5.26 34.30
C LEU A 176 25.54 -5.63 34.05
N ASN A 177 24.83 -4.86 33.23
CA ASN A 177 23.44 -5.13 32.86
C ASN A 177 23.29 -6.43 32.09
N TYR A 178 24.18 -6.68 31.12
CA TYR A 178 24.20 -7.94 30.40
C TYR A 178 24.47 -9.13 31.36
N SER A 179 25.46 -9.00 32.24
CA SER A 179 25.82 -10.05 33.21
C SER A 179 24.65 -10.36 34.15
N ALA A 180 23.95 -9.33 34.64
CA ALA A 180 22.77 -9.49 35.49
C ALA A 180 21.61 -10.19 34.77
N LEU A 181 21.38 -9.88 33.48
CA LEU A 181 20.35 -10.57 32.68
C LEU A 181 20.71 -12.04 32.45
N VAL A 182 21.97 -12.35 32.17
CA VAL A 182 22.46 -13.72 32.00
C VAL A 182 22.34 -14.52 33.30
N GLU A 183 22.81 -13.97 34.42
CA GLU A 183 22.73 -14.62 35.73
C GLU A 183 21.29 -14.87 36.14
N ARG A 184 20.40 -13.88 35.95
CA ARG A 184 18.96 -14.05 36.16
C ARG A 184 18.38 -15.17 35.29
N THR A 185 18.77 -15.25 34.02
CA THR A 185 18.26 -16.28 33.10
C THR A 185 18.71 -17.67 33.52
N ARG A 186 19.98 -17.84 33.91
CA ARG A 186 20.49 -19.10 34.45
C ARG A 186 19.81 -19.48 35.77
N ASN A 187 19.53 -18.51 36.64
CA ASN A 187 18.78 -18.76 37.88
C ASN A 187 17.33 -19.20 37.62
N ILE A 188 16.70 -18.70 36.55
CA ILE A 188 15.31 -19.01 36.20
C ILE A 188 15.18 -20.37 35.49
N PHE A 189 16.12 -20.70 34.60
CA PHE A 189 16.03 -21.84 33.68
C PHE A 189 17.06 -22.96 33.94
N GLY A 190 17.99 -22.79 34.88
CA GLY A 190 19.04 -23.76 35.20
C GLY A 190 20.34 -23.55 34.41
N GLU A 191 21.21 -24.57 34.39
CA GLU A 191 22.47 -24.54 33.62
C GLU A 191 22.19 -24.46 32.12
N LEU A 192 22.37 -23.25 31.56
CA LEU A 192 22.35 -22.98 30.11
C LEU A 192 23.78 -22.72 29.64
N ASP A 193 24.17 -23.39 28.55
CA ASP A 193 25.48 -23.17 27.92
C ASP A 193 25.54 -21.77 27.26
N ASP A 194 26.75 -21.21 27.16
CA ASP A 194 26.99 -19.92 26.51
C ASP A 194 26.56 -19.92 25.04
N ASP A 195 26.53 -21.09 24.39
CA ASP A 195 26.06 -21.27 23.01
C ASP A 195 24.53 -21.27 22.86
N GLN A 196 23.79 -21.26 23.98
CA GLN A 196 22.33 -21.16 24.00
C GLN A 196 21.85 -19.73 24.33
N LEU A 197 22.75 -18.86 24.81
CA LEU A 197 22.46 -17.49 25.18
C LEU A 197 22.97 -16.50 24.11
N PRO A 198 22.25 -15.38 23.88
CA PRO A 198 22.73 -14.36 22.95
C PRO A 198 23.94 -13.63 23.51
N SER A 199 24.91 -13.31 22.65
CA SER A 199 26.02 -12.45 23.04
C SER A 199 25.53 -11.05 23.43
N ARG A 200 26.36 -10.28 24.14
CA ARG A 200 26.02 -8.90 24.50
C ARG A 200 25.66 -8.05 23.28
N GLU A 201 26.40 -8.19 22.18
CA GLU A 201 26.14 -7.49 20.92
C GLU A 201 24.80 -7.91 20.30
N GLN A 202 24.52 -9.22 20.26
CA GLN A 202 23.26 -9.78 19.75
C GLN A 202 22.06 -9.28 20.57
N LEU A 203 22.14 -9.38 21.90
CA LEU A 203 21.06 -8.95 22.81
C LEU A 203 20.81 -7.44 22.72
N SER A 204 21.88 -6.63 22.65
CA SER A 204 21.76 -5.17 22.55
C SER A 204 21.13 -4.73 21.22
N GLY A 205 21.48 -5.38 20.10
CA GLY A 205 20.88 -5.05 18.81
C GLY A 205 19.43 -5.51 18.69
N LEU A 206 19.08 -6.66 19.27
CA LEU A 206 17.69 -7.10 19.38
C LEU A 206 16.86 -6.14 20.26
N GLN A 207 17.44 -5.64 21.36
CA GLN A 207 16.80 -4.62 22.20
C GLN A 207 16.59 -3.31 21.46
N ALA A 208 17.56 -2.85 20.67
CA ALA A 208 17.41 -1.65 19.84
C ALA A 208 16.24 -1.81 18.85
N LYS A 209 16.13 -2.95 18.16
CA LYS A 209 14.99 -3.24 17.27
C LYS A 209 13.63 -3.21 18.00
N LEU A 210 13.57 -3.74 19.22
CA LEU A 210 12.36 -3.73 20.04
C LEU A 210 11.98 -2.31 20.48
N ASN A 211 12.97 -1.51 20.90
CA ASN A 211 12.76 -0.13 21.34
C ASN A 211 12.30 0.78 20.19
N ASP A 212 12.76 0.54 18.97
CA ASP A 212 12.34 1.26 17.76
C ASP A 212 10.91 0.88 17.30
N GLY A 213 10.21 0.01 18.05
CA GLY A 213 8.87 -0.47 17.71
C GLY A 213 8.84 -1.38 16.47
N GLY A 214 10.02 -1.83 16.01
CA GLY A 214 10.18 -2.69 14.86
C GLY A 214 9.79 -4.15 15.15
N ILE A 215 9.56 -4.92 14.07
CA ILE A 215 9.44 -6.37 14.17
C ILE A 215 10.79 -6.90 14.68
N PRO A 216 10.83 -7.76 15.71
CA PRO A 216 12.09 -8.22 16.30
C PRO A 216 12.82 -9.25 15.43
N PHE A 217 12.87 -9.04 14.12
CA PHE A 217 13.48 -9.95 13.15
C PHE A 217 15.00 -10.00 13.30
N VAL A 218 15.54 -11.22 13.23
CA VAL A 218 16.97 -11.49 13.14
C VAL A 218 17.26 -12.43 11.97
N ASP A 219 18.36 -12.18 11.28
CA ASP A 219 18.87 -12.98 10.16
C ASP A 219 19.72 -14.12 10.71
N PHE A 220 19.28 -15.37 10.55
CA PHE A 220 20.00 -16.56 11.03
C PHE A 220 21.28 -16.89 10.25
N GLY A 221 21.55 -16.22 9.13
CA GLY A 221 22.85 -16.24 8.46
C GLY A 221 23.93 -15.51 9.27
N VAL A 222 23.55 -14.52 10.08
CA VAL A 222 24.44 -13.74 10.94
C VAL A 222 24.22 -14.08 12.43
N TRP A 223 22.99 -14.32 12.85
CA TRP A 223 22.57 -14.65 14.22
C TRP A 223 22.77 -16.14 14.51
N ALA A 224 23.89 -16.50 15.16
CA ALA A 224 24.30 -17.89 15.38
C ALA A 224 25.16 -18.06 16.66
N PRO A 225 25.26 -19.30 17.20
CA PRO A 225 26.22 -19.61 18.27
C PRO A 225 27.65 -19.39 17.79
N ARG A 226 28.53 -18.96 18.71
CA ARG A 226 29.95 -18.65 18.42
C ARG A 226 30.14 -17.87 17.12
N GLN A 227 29.34 -16.82 16.95
CA GLN A 227 29.22 -16.05 15.72
C GLN A 227 30.56 -15.66 15.09
N ARG A 228 31.57 -15.28 15.90
CA ARG A 228 32.93 -14.94 15.42
C ARG A 228 33.66 -16.12 14.77
N HIS A 229 33.40 -17.36 15.20
CA HIS A 229 33.94 -18.57 14.60
C HIS A 229 33.16 -18.93 13.33
N ARG A 230 31.82 -18.84 13.35
CA ARG A 230 30.99 -19.07 12.16
C ARG A 230 31.24 -18.06 11.05
N LEU A 231 31.47 -16.78 11.36
CA LEU A 231 31.89 -15.75 10.39
C LEU A 231 33.32 -16.00 9.84
N LYS A 232 34.15 -16.80 10.53
CA LYS A 232 35.43 -17.30 10.02
C LYS A 232 35.24 -18.56 9.17
N ASP A 233 34.29 -19.43 9.53
CA ASP A 233 33.99 -20.67 8.79
C ASP A 233 33.17 -20.43 7.52
N ILE A 234 32.29 -19.42 7.50
CA ILE A 234 31.61 -18.95 6.27
C ILE A 234 32.63 -18.46 5.24
N LYS A 235 33.83 -18.03 5.67
CA LYS A 235 34.96 -17.72 4.78
C LYS A 235 35.64 -18.96 4.20
N LEU A 236 35.27 -20.19 4.60
CA LEU A 236 35.74 -21.45 4.02
C LEU A 236 34.90 -21.86 2.81
N THR A 237 35.03 -21.05 1.76
CA THR A 237 35.23 -21.41 0.36
C THR A 237 34.59 -22.66 -0.28
N LYS A 238 33.68 -22.40 -1.23
CA LYS A 238 33.29 -23.31 -2.31
C LYS A 238 34.15 -23.04 -3.55
N TRP A 239 34.49 -24.09 -4.29
CA TRP A 239 35.08 -23.96 -5.63
C TRP A 239 33.97 -23.65 -6.65
N THR A 240 34.16 -22.58 -7.39
CA THR A 240 33.34 -22.18 -8.53
C THR A 240 34.27 -22.00 -9.72
N PHE A 241 33.86 -22.41 -10.91
CA PHE A 241 34.70 -22.22 -12.08
C PHE A 241 34.48 -20.81 -12.65
N GLY A 242 35.56 -20.07 -12.85
CA GLY A 242 35.58 -18.80 -13.56
C GLY A 242 35.19 -18.97 -15.03
N CYS A 243 34.95 -17.85 -15.72
CA CYS A 243 34.59 -17.84 -17.14
C CYS A 243 35.69 -18.33 -18.09
N ASP A 244 36.90 -18.56 -17.57
CA ASP A 244 38.05 -19.19 -18.21
C ASP A 244 38.18 -20.70 -17.93
N GLY A 245 37.29 -21.26 -17.09
CA GLY A 245 37.31 -22.67 -16.68
C GLY A 245 38.28 -22.98 -15.52
N GLN A 246 38.93 -21.98 -14.92
CA GLN A 246 39.77 -22.15 -13.73
C GLN A 246 38.89 -22.22 -12.48
N ALA A 247 39.23 -23.08 -11.54
CA ALA A 247 38.49 -23.18 -10.28
C ALA A 247 38.89 -22.03 -9.35
N GLU A 248 38.00 -21.07 -9.12
CA GLU A 248 38.14 -20.00 -8.14
C GLU A 248 37.39 -20.31 -6.84
N LYS A 249 37.90 -19.80 -5.73
CA LYS A 249 37.37 -20.04 -4.39
C LYS A 249 36.51 -18.84 -3.96
N VAL A 250 35.18 -18.99 -3.93
CA VAL A 250 34.24 -17.93 -3.53
C VAL A 250 33.51 -18.28 -2.22
N SER A 251 33.40 -17.30 -1.33
CA SER A 251 32.71 -17.38 -0.03
C SER A 251 31.22 -17.03 -0.21
N ALA A 252 30.32 -18.01 -0.12
CA ALA A 252 28.87 -17.78 -0.13
C ALA A 252 28.28 -18.27 1.21
N PRO A 253 27.34 -17.54 1.83
CA PRO A 253 26.63 -18.05 3.00
C PRO A 253 25.84 -19.31 2.60
N SER A 254 26.15 -20.44 3.21
CA SER A 254 25.37 -21.67 3.06
C SER A 254 24.03 -21.50 3.79
N LEU A 255 22.92 -21.91 3.15
CA LEU A 255 21.64 -22.08 3.85
C LEU A 255 21.85 -22.91 5.13
N PRO A 256 21.38 -22.45 6.30
CA PRO A 256 21.57 -23.20 7.54
C PRO A 256 20.83 -24.53 7.43
N SER A 257 21.45 -25.63 7.84
CA SER A 257 20.76 -26.90 8.05
C SER A 257 19.65 -26.76 9.12
N HIS A 258 18.70 -27.69 9.17
CA HIS A 258 17.65 -27.70 10.20
C HIS A 258 18.23 -27.66 11.63
N GLY A 259 19.32 -28.39 11.87
CA GLY A 259 20.03 -28.36 13.16
C GLY A 259 20.69 -27.01 13.47
N GLU A 260 21.25 -26.31 12.47
CA GLU A 260 21.81 -24.97 12.66
C GLU A 260 20.72 -23.92 12.87
N TRP A 261 19.60 -24.03 12.14
CA TRP A 261 18.42 -23.19 12.35
C TRP A 261 17.90 -23.33 13.79
N LYS A 262 17.81 -24.56 14.33
CA LYS A 262 17.39 -24.79 15.72
C LYS A 262 18.30 -24.09 16.73
N LYS A 263 19.62 -24.14 16.51
CA LYS A 263 20.58 -23.47 17.40
C LYS A 263 20.42 -21.94 17.34
N SER A 264 20.32 -21.37 16.14
CA SER A 264 20.06 -19.93 15.94
C SER A 264 18.73 -19.49 16.55
N PHE A 265 17.67 -20.27 16.37
CA PHE A 265 16.35 -20.00 16.95
C PHE A 265 16.36 -20.11 18.48
N THR A 266 17.17 -21.00 19.06
CA THR A 266 17.33 -21.13 20.53
C THR A 266 17.93 -19.87 21.14
N ILE A 267 18.99 -19.32 20.54
CA ILE A 267 19.59 -18.06 20.97
C ILE A 267 18.60 -16.91 20.84
N TYR A 268 17.87 -16.86 19.72
CA TYR A 268 16.84 -15.86 19.49
C TYR A 268 15.70 -15.96 20.52
N LYS A 269 15.29 -17.19 20.86
CA LYS A 269 14.28 -17.49 21.88
C LYS A 269 14.68 -16.92 23.24
N PHE A 270 15.88 -17.24 23.71
CA PHE A 270 16.34 -16.70 24.99
C PHE A 270 16.56 -15.19 24.94
N GLY A 271 16.97 -14.61 23.80
CA GLY A 271 17.07 -13.15 23.65
C GLY A 271 15.73 -12.43 23.84
N LEU A 272 14.65 -12.91 23.24
CA LEU A 272 13.31 -12.33 23.43
C LEU A 272 12.81 -12.51 24.87
N VAL A 273 13.09 -13.66 25.48
CA VAL A 273 12.71 -13.94 26.88
C VAL A 273 13.48 -13.05 27.85
N MET A 274 14.79 -12.88 27.66
CA MET A 274 15.65 -11.99 28.46
C MET A 274 15.17 -10.53 28.43
N LEU A 275 14.65 -10.07 27.29
CA LEU A 275 14.12 -8.72 27.09
C LEU A 275 12.63 -8.59 27.46
N GLY A 276 11.99 -9.67 27.93
CA GLY A 276 10.57 -9.65 28.31
C GLY A 276 9.59 -9.50 27.14
N ALA A 277 10.04 -9.80 25.90
CA ALA A 277 9.23 -9.65 24.70
C ALA A 277 8.34 -10.88 24.42
N ALA A 278 8.71 -12.06 24.89
CA ALA A 278 7.96 -13.31 24.69
C ALA A 278 8.22 -14.33 25.81
N SER A 279 7.30 -15.30 25.96
CA SER A 279 7.50 -16.47 26.83
C SER A 279 8.19 -17.62 26.08
N VAL A 280 8.82 -18.53 26.81
CA VAL A 280 9.44 -19.74 26.23
C VAL A 280 8.40 -20.60 25.51
N ALA A 281 7.21 -20.77 26.10
CA ALA A 281 6.12 -21.59 25.56
C ALA A 281 5.62 -21.08 24.19
N ASP A 282 5.49 -19.75 24.04
CA ASP A 282 5.03 -19.15 22.78
C ASP A 282 5.98 -19.46 21.61
N LEU A 283 7.27 -19.41 21.89
CA LEU A 283 8.32 -19.62 20.90
C LEU A 283 8.53 -21.12 20.62
N GLU A 284 8.25 -22.00 21.58
CA GLU A 284 8.26 -23.46 21.38
C GLU A 284 7.12 -23.96 20.50
N ALA A 285 5.94 -23.33 20.57
CA ALA A 285 4.83 -23.62 19.65
C ALA A 285 5.24 -23.31 18.19
N TYR A 286 5.92 -22.18 17.97
CA TYR A 286 6.44 -21.81 16.66
C TYR A 286 7.52 -22.77 16.16
N GLN A 287 8.48 -23.11 17.02
CA GLN A 287 9.53 -24.08 16.70
C GLN A 287 8.97 -25.45 16.32
N SER A 288 7.96 -25.93 17.05
CA SER A 288 7.30 -27.22 16.80
C SER A 288 6.62 -27.28 15.42
N GLN A 289 6.02 -26.17 14.98
CA GLN A 289 5.41 -26.09 13.65
C GLN A 289 6.45 -26.20 12.52
N VAL A 290 7.59 -25.52 12.66
CA VAL A 290 8.69 -25.61 11.67
C VAL A 290 9.28 -27.03 11.64
N ASP A 291 9.46 -27.64 12.81
CA ASP A 291 9.91 -29.04 12.91
C ASP A 291 8.93 -30.02 12.25
N HIS A 292 7.62 -29.81 12.43
CA HIS A 292 6.59 -30.62 11.78
C HIS A 292 6.64 -30.49 10.24
N LEU A 293 6.75 -29.27 9.71
CA LEU A 293 6.86 -29.02 8.28
C LEU A 293 8.14 -29.64 7.70
N TYR A 294 9.27 -29.54 8.40
CA TYR A 294 10.52 -30.19 8.00
C TYR A 294 10.37 -31.71 7.97
N SER A 295 9.76 -32.33 8.99
CA SER A 295 9.50 -33.78 9.00
C SER A 295 8.61 -34.26 7.85
N THR A 296 7.74 -33.37 7.34
CA THR A 296 6.82 -33.67 6.24
C THR A 296 7.50 -33.57 4.87
N TYR A 297 8.35 -32.55 4.65
CA TYR A 297 8.91 -32.22 3.34
C TYR A 297 10.37 -32.66 3.13
N GLY A 298 11.11 -32.89 4.21
CA GLY A 298 12.49 -33.35 4.22
C GLY A 298 13.51 -32.34 3.69
N ASP A 299 14.78 -32.75 3.64
CA ASP A 299 15.91 -31.91 3.25
C ASP A 299 15.81 -31.33 1.84
N GLU A 300 15.20 -32.08 0.91
CA GLU A 300 15.10 -31.69 -0.50
C GLU A 300 14.31 -30.38 -0.72
N HIS A 301 13.44 -30.02 0.23
CA HIS A 301 12.57 -28.84 0.16
C HIS A 301 12.83 -27.85 1.30
N TRP A 302 13.88 -28.08 2.11
CA TRP A 302 14.21 -27.26 3.27
C TRP A 302 14.41 -25.78 2.92
N CYS A 303 14.97 -25.47 1.74
CA CYS A 303 15.15 -24.09 1.28
C CYS A 303 13.83 -23.30 1.22
N PHE A 304 12.73 -23.92 0.78
CA PHE A 304 11.42 -23.26 0.75
C PHE A 304 10.87 -23.00 2.15
N LEU A 305 11.18 -23.87 3.11
CA LEU A 305 10.76 -23.71 4.50
C LEU A 305 11.55 -22.59 5.19
N VAL A 306 12.85 -22.47 4.93
CA VAL A 306 13.69 -21.36 5.41
C VAL A 306 13.19 -20.03 4.86
N GLU A 307 12.89 -19.94 3.56
CA GLU A 307 12.30 -18.73 2.95
C GLU A 307 10.93 -18.38 3.57
N ALA A 308 10.09 -19.39 3.83
CA ALA A 308 8.78 -19.18 4.42
C ALA A 308 8.86 -18.73 5.89
N ASP A 309 9.75 -19.33 6.69
CA ASP A 309 10.07 -18.91 8.06
C ASP A 309 10.58 -17.47 8.10
N GLU A 310 11.54 -17.13 7.24
CA GLU A 310 12.10 -15.78 7.18
C GLU A 310 11.04 -14.74 6.80
N LEU A 311 10.21 -15.03 5.79
CA LEU A 311 9.09 -14.16 5.41
C LEU A 311 8.06 -14.03 6.55
N MET A 312 7.81 -15.12 7.29
CA MET A 312 6.92 -15.11 8.43
C MET A 312 7.45 -14.18 9.52
N ARG A 313 8.72 -14.35 9.95
CA ARG A 313 9.34 -13.58 11.02
C ARG A 313 9.65 -12.12 10.65
N SER A 314 9.98 -11.84 9.39
CA SER A 314 10.39 -10.49 8.94
C SER A 314 9.23 -9.56 8.64
N SER A 315 8.11 -10.08 8.13
CA SER A 315 7.05 -9.24 7.54
C SER A 315 5.65 -9.64 8.00
N ARG A 316 5.37 -10.94 8.15
CA ARG A 316 4.02 -11.42 8.45
C ARG A 316 3.69 -11.35 9.93
N LEU A 317 4.68 -11.57 10.80
CA LEU A 317 4.53 -11.62 12.26
C LEU A 317 3.86 -10.37 12.83
N ALA A 318 4.13 -9.19 12.28
CA ALA A 318 3.49 -7.93 12.65
C ALA A 318 1.95 -7.98 12.60
N ARG A 319 1.36 -8.79 11.70
CA ARG A 319 -0.09 -8.92 11.56
C ARG A 319 -0.77 -9.64 12.71
N TYR A 320 -0.01 -10.44 13.47
CA TYR A 320 -0.53 -11.14 14.64
C TYR A 320 -0.22 -10.40 15.95
N ALA A 321 0.58 -9.35 15.89
CA ALA A 321 0.85 -8.47 17.03
C ALA A 321 -0.26 -7.41 17.24
N SER A 322 -1.21 -7.26 16.31
CA SER A 322 -2.18 -6.15 16.28
C SER A 322 -3.48 -6.42 17.05
N ASN A 323 -3.47 -6.11 18.35
CA ASN A 323 -4.62 -5.53 19.05
C ASN A 323 -4.18 -4.89 20.39
N ARG A 324 -4.28 -3.56 20.48
CA ARG A 324 -4.01 -2.65 21.63
C ARG A 324 -2.55 -2.20 21.80
N ASN A 325 -2.40 -0.91 22.11
CA ASN A 325 -1.18 -0.10 22.31
C ASN A 325 -0.28 -0.57 23.47
N ASP A 326 0.07 -1.84 23.56
CA ASP A 326 0.90 -2.34 24.66
C ASP A 326 2.13 -3.08 24.14
N VAL A 327 3.31 -2.51 24.40
CA VAL A 327 4.62 -3.11 24.13
C VAL A 327 4.78 -4.31 25.06
N LYS A 328 4.23 -5.49 24.69
CA LYS A 328 4.46 -6.78 25.40
C LYS A 328 3.81 -8.06 24.80
N ARG A 329 3.49 -8.13 23.49
CA ARG A 329 2.76 -9.30 22.92
C ARG A 329 3.40 -10.01 21.73
N TRP A 330 4.74 -9.98 21.60
CA TRP A 330 5.40 -10.74 20.52
C TRP A 330 5.23 -12.25 20.69
N GLY A 331 5.16 -12.77 21.92
CA GLY A 331 4.85 -14.19 22.18
C GLY A 331 3.52 -14.65 21.54
N GLU A 332 2.42 -13.94 21.80
CA GLU A 332 1.10 -14.24 21.20
C GLU A 332 1.14 -14.23 19.67
N ALA A 333 1.90 -13.30 19.09
CA ALA A 333 2.07 -13.19 17.65
C ALA A 333 2.77 -14.42 17.06
N PHE A 334 3.83 -14.92 17.71
CA PHE A 334 4.52 -16.15 17.29
C PHE A 334 3.62 -17.38 17.39
N ARG A 335 2.85 -17.51 18.48
CA ARG A 335 1.87 -18.59 18.64
C ARG A 335 0.81 -18.58 17.53
N SER A 336 0.27 -17.40 17.23
CA SER A 336 -0.73 -17.22 16.18
C SER A 336 -0.17 -17.45 14.77
N ALA A 337 1.09 -17.05 14.54
CA ALA A 337 1.80 -17.31 13.29
C ALA A 337 2.03 -18.82 13.07
N ALA A 338 2.33 -19.58 14.13
CA ALA A 338 2.45 -21.04 14.06
C ALA A 338 1.14 -21.68 13.57
N ALA A 339 -0.01 -21.14 13.97
CA ALA A 339 -1.33 -21.64 13.62
C ALA A 339 -1.87 -21.17 12.24
N ASP A 340 -1.18 -20.29 11.48
CA ASP A 340 -1.67 -19.83 10.17
C ASP A 340 -1.45 -20.87 9.06
N HIS A 341 -2.35 -21.85 9.02
CA HIS A 341 -2.36 -22.90 7.99
C HIS A 341 -2.45 -22.36 6.56
N SER A 342 -3.08 -21.19 6.35
CA SER A 342 -3.25 -20.61 5.02
C SER A 342 -1.92 -20.11 4.47
N PHE A 343 -1.10 -19.50 5.33
CA PHE A 343 0.24 -19.06 4.99
C PHE A 343 1.14 -20.26 4.68
N TRP A 344 1.24 -21.23 5.61
CA TRP A 344 2.13 -22.38 5.45
C TRP A 344 1.77 -23.21 4.21
N SER A 345 0.48 -23.44 3.94
CA SER A 345 0.05 -24.18 2.74
C SER A 345 0.35 -23.43 1.42
N MET A 346 0.23 -22.11 1.42
CA MET A 346 0.53 -21.30 0.23
C MET A 346 2.03 -21.27 -0.08
N HIS A 347 2.87 -21.16 0.95
CA HIS A 347 4.31 -21.00 0.79
C HIS A 347 5.08 -22.32 0.72
N MET A 348 4.57 -23.40 1.33
CA MET A 348 5.15 -24.75 1.23
C MET A 348 4.43 -25.57 0.17
N ASP A 349 3.20 -26.02 0.45
CA ASP A 349 2.51 -27.03 -0.35
C ASP A 349 2.48 -26.65 -1.84
N ARG A 350 1.98 -25.45 -2.17
CA ARG A 350 1.83 -25.01 -3.58
C ARG A 350 3.15 -24.89 -4.33
N ARG A 351 4.23 -24.45 -3.67
CA ARG A 351 5.55 -24.29 -4.29
C ARG A 351 6.17 -25.66 -4.56
N VAL A 352 6.15 -26.55 -3.57
CA VAL A 352 6.60 -27.94 -3.72
C VAL A 352 5.81 -28.65 -4.84
N PHE A 353 4.48 -28.51 -4.86
CA PHE A 353 3.63 -29.06 -5.93
C PHE A 353 3.99 -28.54 -7.33
N LYS A 354 4.37 -27.27 -7.46
CA LYS A 354 4.75 -26.67 -8.75
C LYS A 354 6.09 -27.22 -9.25
N VAL A 355 7.09 -27.29 -8.37
CA VAL A 355 8.43 -27.83 -8.71
C VAL A 355 8.35 -29.29 -9.12
N GLU A 356 7.60 -30.12 -8.38
CA GLU A 356 7.42 -31.53 -8.70
C GLU A 356 6.59 -31.76 -9.99
N ARG A 357 5.65 -30.86 -10.30
CA ARG A 357 4.92 -30.84 -11.58
C ARG A 357 5.86 -30.58 -12.77
N GLU A 358 6.82 -29.68 -12.62
CA GLU A 358 7.79 -29.32 -13.65
C GLU A 358 8.83 -30.42 -13.84
N ARG A 359 9.37 -30.99 -12.75
CA ARG A 359 10.26 -32.17 -12.78
C ARG A 359 9.61 -33.36 -13.49
N GLY A 360 8.32 -33.62 -13.23
CA GLY A 360 7.55 -34.67 -13.90
C GLY A 360 7.20 -34.39 -15.37
N SER A 361 7.34 -33.15 -15.85
CA SER A 361 7.09 -32.78 -17.25
C SER A 361 8.36 -32.88 -18.12
N VAL A 362 9.54 -32.71 -17.52
CA VAL A 362 10.84 -32.91 -18.20
C VAL A 362 11.07 -34.41 -18.49
N ALA A 363 10.69 -35.29 -17.56
CA ALA A 363 10.81 -36.75 -17.73
C ALA A 363 9.90 -37.36 -18.82
N ARG A 364 8.93 -36.62 -19.36
CA ARG A 364 8.02 -37.09 -20.44
C ARG A 364 8.41 -36.62 -21.85
N LYS A 365 9.48 -35.81 -21.98
CA LYS A 365 9.91 -35.26 -23.28
C LYS A 365 11.15 -35.91 -23.89
N GLY A 366 11.76 -36.89 -23.22
CA GLY A 366 12.85 -37.67 -23.77
C GLY A 366 12.47 -39.13 -23.81
N ASP A 367 11.73 -39.54 -24.85
CA ASP A 367 11.80 -40.91 -25.38
C ASP A 367 11.15 -40.94 -26.77
N GLY A 368 12.01 -40.86 -27.78
CA GLY A 368 11.64 -40.99 -29.19
C GLY A 368 12.87 -40.99 -30.10
N VAL A 369 13.41 -42.20 -30.36
CA VAL A 369 14.18 -42.59 -31.58
C VAL A 369 15.64 -42.06 -31.60
N THR A 370 16.75 -42.81 -31.77
CA THR A 370 17.05 -44.13 -32.40
C THR A 370 18.40 -44.71 -31.92
N SER A 371 18.45 -46.04 -31.98
CA SER A 371 19.56 -47.01 -31.97
C SER A 371 21.02 -46.60 -32.27
N GLY A 372 21.95 -47.17 -31.49
CA GLY A 372 23.36 -47.42 -31.88
C GLY A 372 24.13 -48.21 -30.81
N LYS A 373 24.63 -49.41 -31.17
CA LYS A 373 25.35 -50.39 -30.32
C LYS A 373 26.67 -49.85 -29.75
N GLN A 374 27.02 -50.19 -28.49
CA GLN A 374 28.14 -51.10 -28.14
C GLN A 374 28.47 -51.11 -26.63
N GLU A 375 28.57 -52.34 -26.12
CA GLU A 375 29.47 -52.90 -25.08
C GLU A 375 29.55 -52.32 -23.65
N SER A 376 29.28 -53.20 -22.68
CA SER A 376 29.45 -53.02 -21.23
C SER A 376 30.92 -53.20 -20.79
N PRO A 377 31.31 -52.67 -19.62
CA PRO A 377 31.48 -53.62 -18.50
C PRO A 377 31.08 -53.11 -17.09
N ALA A 378 30.82 -54.10 -16.24
CA ALA A 378 30.95 -54.14 -14.77
C ALA A 378 29.91 -53.43 -13.88
N THR A 379 29.01 -54.29 -13.39
CA THR A 379 28.16 -54.26 -12.20
C THR A 379 28.74 -53.56 -10.96
N GLN A 380 27.99 -52.58 -10.42
CA GLN A 380 27.84 -52.36 -8.98
C GLN A 380 26.35 -52.31 -8.64
N SER A 381 25.92 -53.26 -7.80
CA SER A 381 24.55 -53.42 -7.31
C SER A 381 24.14 -52.24 -6.43
N ARG A 382 23.30 -51.33 -6.94
CA ARG A 382 22.49 -50.46 -6.09
C ARG A 382 21.21 -51.21 -5.71
N GLY A 383 21.06 -51.49 -4.43
CA GLY A 383 19.88 -52.13 -3.86
C GLY A 383 18.58 -51.46 -4.28
N SER A 384 17.55 -52.29 -4.50
CA SER A 384 16.17 -51.87 -4.76
C SER A 384 15.73 -50.85 -3.69
N LYS A 385 15.59 -49.57 -4.07
CA LYS A 385 14.97 -48.56 -3.19
C LYS A 385 13.52 -48.97 -2.97
N ASP A 386 13.12 -49.20 -1.73
CA ASP A 386 11.73 -49.40 -1.34
C ASP A 386 10.93 -48.13 -1.62
N ARG A 387 10.19 -48.13 -2.74
CA ARG A 387 9.37 -46.99 -3.18
C ARG A 387 7.99 -46.95 -2.53
N SER A 388 7.69 -47.86 -1.60
CA SER A 388 6.38 -47.95 -0.92
C SER A 388 6.05 -46.74 -0.03
N ARG A 389 7.06 -45.93 0.32
CA ARG A 389 6.90 -44.68 1.09
C ARG A 389 6.74 -43.42 0.23
N GLU A 390 6.98 -43.51 -1.09
CA GLU A 390 6.89 -42.36 -2.00
C GLU A 390 5.43 -42.09 -2.43
N ILE A 391 5.09 -40.82 -2.68
CA ILE A 391 3.75 -40.40 -3.10
C ILE A 391 3.57 -40.51 -4.63
N CYS A 392 2.48 -41.13 -5.07
CA CYS A 392 2.11 -41.32 -6.47
C CYS A 392 1.29 -40.13 -7.01
N PHE A 393 1.99 -39.14 -7.58
CA PHE A 393 1.36 -37.94 -8.16
C PHE A 393 0.69 -38.16 -9.52
N ALA A 394 0.75 -39.37 -10.12
CA ALA A 394 0.05 -39.69 -11.36
C ALA A 394 -1.46 -39.95 -11.12
N TYR A 395 -1.82 -40.50 -9.95
CA TYR A 395 -3.19 -40.77 -9.55
C TYR A 395 -4.01 -39.48 -9.34
N GLN A 396 -3.42 -38.47 -8.68
CA GLN A 396 -4.06 -37.17 -8.45
C GLN A 396 -4.31 -36.34 -9.72
N ARG A 397 -3.66 -36.72 -10.84
CA ARG A 397 -3.80 -36.04 -12.14
C ARG A 397 -4.95 -36.58 -13.01
N GLY A 398 -5.65 -37.64 -12.59
CA GLY A 398 -6.74 -38.23 -13.37
C GLY A 398 -6.30 -38.75 -14.74
N ALA A 399 -5.04 -39.20 -14.88
CA ALA A 399 -4.53 -39.72 -16.15
C ALA A 399 -5.28 -40.98 -16.58
N GLU A 400 -5.68 -41.03 -17.85
CA GLU A 400 -6.39 -42.17 -18.46
C GLU A 400 -5.57 -43.46 -18.28
N GLY A 401 -6.19 -44.48 -17.65
CA GLY A 401 -5.55 -45.76 -17.29
C GLY A 401 -5.44 -46.05 -15.78
N HIS A 402 -5.57 -45.06 -14.90
CA HIS A 402 -5.52 -45.23 -13.43
C HIS A 402 -6.88 -45.10 -12.73
N ALA A 403 -7.95 -45.49 -13.41
CA ALA A 403 -9.30 -45.53 -12.86
C ALA A 403 -9.50 -46.78 -11.97
N GLY A 404 -8.96 -46.74 -10.74
CA GLY A 404 -9.35 -47.67 -9.66
C GLY A 404 -8.43 -48.88 -9.39
N ALA A 405 -7.28 -49.02 -10.06
CA ALA A 405 -6.31 -50.09 -9.77
C ALA A 405 -5.12 -49.62 -8.89
N GLN A 406 -4.46 -50.55 -8.18
CA GLN A 406 -3.25 -50.31 -7.39
C GLN A 406 -2.10 -49.74 -8.24
N CYS A 407 -1.28 -48.86 -7.67
CA CYS A 407 -0.11 -48.32 -8.35
C CYS A 407 0.89 -49.46 -8.63
N PRO A 408 1.36 -49.67 -9.88
CA PRO A 408 2.27 -50.76 -10.22
C PRO A 408 3.65 -50.66 -9.54
N LEU A 409 3.94 -49.52 -8.89
CA LEU A 409 5.17 -49.27 -8.11
C LEU A 409 4.94 -49.28 -6.58
N GLY A 410 3.75 -49.66 -6.09
CA GLY A 410 3.44 -49.77 -4.65
C GLY A 410 3.36 -48.45 -3.87
N ARG A 411 3.36 -47.30 -4.57
CA ARG A 411 3.41 -45.95 -3.99
C ARG A 411 2.09 -45.50 -3.35
N ARG A 412 2.16 -44.66 -2.30
CA ARG A 412 1.01 -44.12 -1.55
C ARG A 412 0.39 -42.90 -2.26
N HIS A 413 -0.82 -42.49 -1.92
CA HIS A 413 -1.40 -41.23 -2.42
C HIS A 413 -1.90 -40.38 -1.26
N VAL A 414 -1.90 -39.05 -1.43
CA VAL A 414 -2.46 -38.11 -0.44
C VAL A 414 -3.93 -37.85 -0.76
N CYS A 415 -4.82 -38.16 0.17
CA CYS A 415 -6.24 -37.89 -0.01
C CYS A 415 -6.53 -36.40 0.23
N LEU A 416 -7.18 -35.76 -0.74
CA LEU A 416 -7.46 -34.33 -0.67
C LEU A 416 -8.53 -33.97 0.38
N ALA A 417 -9.34 -34.96 0.80
CA ALA A 417 -10.45 -34.78 1.73
C ALA A 417 -10.05 -34.92 3.21
N CYS A 418 -9.16 -35.86 3.55
CA CYS A 418 -8.70 -36.08 4.94
C CYS A 418 -7.23 -35.73 5.19
N LYS A 419 -6.49 -35.34 4.13
CA LYS A 419 -5.07 -34.95 4.18
C LYS A 419 -4.09 -36.03 4.66
N GLN A 420 -4.53 -37.28 4.82
CA GLN A 420 -3.67 -38.42 5.14
C GLN A 420 -3.16 -39.14 3.87
N SER A 421 -2.03 -39.84 4.00
CA SER A 421 -1.50 -40.72 2.95
C SER A 421 -2.10 -42.13 3.07
N HIS A 422 -2.65 -42.66 1.97
CA HIS A 422 -3.30 -43.97 1.94
C HIS A 422 -2.74 -44.89 0.85
N ALA A 423 -2.89 -46.21 1.05
CA ALA A 423 -2.69 -47.22 0.02
C ALA A 423 -3.93 -47.32 -0.90
N LEU A 424 -3.72 -47.48 -2.21
CA LEU A 424 -4.81 -47.68 -3.19
C LEU A 424 -5.52 -49.03 -2.95
N PRO A 425 -6.85 -49.14 -3.23
CA PRO A 425 -7.63 -48.37 -4.21
C PRO A 425 -8.68 -47.40 -3.62
N ARG A 426 -8.45 -46.79 -2.44
CA ARG A 426 -9.40 -45.78 -1.94
C ARG A 426 -9.21 -44.47 -2.69
N GLY A 427 -10.03 -44.20 -3.70
CA GLY A 427 -10.03 -42.90 -4.36
C GLY A 427 -10.64 -41.80 -3.51
N ASN A 428 -10.49 -40.54 -3.95
CA ASN A 428 -11.13 -39.37 -3.30
C ASN A 428 -12.66 -39.49 -3.17
N ARG A 429 -13.30 -40.45 -3.84
CA ARG A 429 -14.75 -40.76 -3.73
C ARG A 429 -15.10 -41.68 -2.55
N ASP A 430 -14.17 -42.52 -2.10
CA ASP A 430 -14.41 -43.52 -1.04
C ASP A 430 -13.84 -43.08 0.31
N CYS A 431 -13.42 -41.81 0.42
CA CYS A 431 -12.98 -41.22 1.68
C CYS A 431 -14.22 -40.91 2.56
N PRO A 432 -14.32 -41.49 3.77
CA PRO A 432 -15.52 -41.39 4.60
C PRO A 432 -15.88 -39.95 5.00
N THR A 433 -14.92 -39.01 5.01
CA THR A 433 -15.16 -37.58 5.29
C THR A 433 -15.95 -36.84 4.21
N ARG A 434 -16.19 -37.44 3.03
CA ARG A 434 -16.92 -36.79 1.92
C ARG A 434 -18.42 -37.09 1.88
N ARG A 435 -18.92 -38.07 2.65
CA ARG A 435 -20.36 -38.45 2.66
C ARG A 435 -21.24 -37.59 3.59
N THR A 436 -20.66 -36.69 4.40
CA THR A 436 -21.40 -35.96 5.46
C THR A 436 -21.86 -34.56 5.08
N THR A 437 -21.57 -34.05 3.88
CA THR A 437 -22.04 -32.73 3.43
C THR A 437 -23.24 -32.86 2.48
N LYS A 438 -24.45 -33.03 3.02
CA LYS A 438 -25.72 -32.69 2.35
C LYS A 438 -26.46 -31.68 3.22
N ALA A 439 -26.92 -30.59 2.60
CA ALA A 439 -27.72 -29.53 3.21
C ALA A 439 -29.12 -30.05 3.63
N PRO A 440 -29.79 -29.42 4.62
CA PRO A 440 -31.07 -29.89 5.14
C PRO A 440 -32.25 -29.46 4.26
N GLU A 441 -33.11 -30.41 3.90
CA GLU A 441 -34.45 -30.16 3.33
C GLU A 441 -35.48 -30.01 4.46
N ALA A 442 -36.33 -28.99 4.35
CA ALA A 442 -37.49 -28.71 5.20
C ALA A 442 -38.69 -29.62 4.84
N PRO A 443 -39.70 -29.77 5.72
CA PRO A 443 -40.62 -30.92 5.71
C PRO A 443 -41.78 -30.75 4.72
N MET A 444 -42.13 -31.83 4.02
CA MET A 444 -43.38 -31.95 3.25
C MET A 444 -44.50 -32.55 4.11
N GLN A 445 -45.69 -31.92 4.06
CA GLN A 445 -46.99 -32.58 4.22
C GLN A 445 -47.67 -32.73 2.84
N ALA A 446 -48.62 -33.66 2.79
CA ALA A 446 -49.01 -34.46 1.63
C ALA A 446 -50.02 -33.81 0.65
N GLY A 447 -50.03 -34.35 -0.59
CA GLY A 447 -51.27 -34.54 -1.35
C GLY A 447 -51.22 -34.30 -2.87
N ARG A 448 -51.27 -35.40 -3.65
CA ARG A 448 -51.93 -35.63 -4.98
C ARG A 448 -51.59 -34.65 -6.14
N GLY A 449 -51.32 -35.02 -7.39
CA GLY A 449 -51.35 -36.26 -8.18
C GLY A 449 -51.24 -35.88 -9.68
N GLY A 450 -50.78 -36.81 -10.54
CA GLY A 450 -50.74 -36.72 -12.02
C GLY A 450 -49.55 -35.92 -12.58
N GLY A 451 -48.65 -36.41 -13.41
CA GLY A 451 -48.75 -37.45 -14.44
C GLY A 451 -48.78 -36.78 -15.82
N LEU A 452 -47.64 -36.72 -16.52
CA LEU A 452 -47.48 -37.05 -17.95
C LEU A 452 -46.07 -36.72 -18.48
N LYS A 453 -45.59 -37.64 -19.31
CA LYS A 453 -44.28 -37.73 -19.96
C LYS A 453 -44.17 -36.75 -21.14
N GLY A 454 -42.94 -36.33 -21.45
CA GLY A 454 -42.60 -35.70 -22.72
C GLY A 454 -41.09 -35.53 -22.88
N GLU A 455 -40.46 -36.42 -23.65
CA GLU A 455 -39.05 -36.42 -24.04
C GLU A 455 -38.72 -35.24 -24.97
N GLY A 456 -37.48 -34.72 -24.90
CA GLY A 456 -37.01 -33.70 -25.86
C GLY A 456 -35.61 -33.14 -25.59
N LYS A 457 -34.60 -33.85 -26.09
CA LYS A 457 -33.16 -33.53 -26.26
C LYS A 457 -32.73 -32.03 -26.21
N HIS A 458 -31.71 -31.72 -25.41
CA HIS A 458 -30.78 -30.59 -25.60
C HIS A 458 -29.35 -31.09 -25.89
N PRO A 459 -28.64 -30.57 -26.89
CA PRO A 459 -27.22 -30.82 -27.11
C PRO A 459 -26.31 -29.75 -26.44
N ASN A 460 -25.16 -30.24 -25.97
CA ASN A 460 -23.87 -29.60 -25.71
C ASN A 460 -23.75 -28.06 -25.85
N SER A 461 -23.43 -27.39 -24.73
CA SER A 461 -22.55 -26.21 -24.74
C SER A 461 -21.50 -26.32 -23.61
N THR A 462 -20.31 -26.79 -24.01
CA THR A 462 -19.11 -26.85 -23.17
C THR A 462 -18.55 -25.44 -23.02
N ILE A 463 -18.80 -24.79 -21.88
CA ILE A 463 -18.14 -23.52 -21.52
C ILE A 463 -16.71 -23.83 -21.08
N ARG A 464 -15.74 -23.53 -21.96
CA ARG A 464 -14.33 -23.39 -21.62
C ARG A 464 -14.14 -22.12 -20.80
N ASN A 465 -14.00 -22.26 -19.49
CA ASN A 465 -13.42 -21.25 -18.61
C ASN A 465 -12.16 -21.85 -17.98
N ASN A 466 -10.98 -21.48 -18.49
CA ASN A 466 -9.70 -21.47 -17.76
C ASN A 466 -8.58 -21.02 -18.70
N GLU A 467 -8.33 -19.70 -18.78
CA GLU A 467 -7.01 -19.15 -19.21
C GLU A 467 -6.81 -17.64 -18.95
N ALA A 468 -7.57 -17.01 -18.03
CA ALA A 468 -7.52 -15.55 -17.82
C ALA A 468 -6.85 -15.06 -16.51
N LEU A 469 -6.20 -15.94 -15.72
CA LEU A 469 -5.73 -15.60 -14.37
C LEU A 469 -4.21 -15.47 -14.18
N ILE A 470 -3.41 -15.40 -15.27
CA ILE A 470 -1.94 -15.35 -15.16
C ILE A 470 -1.30 -14.02 -15.64
N ASN A 471 -2.06 -13.08 -16.22
CA ASN A 471 -1.47 -11.85 -16.78
C ASN A 471 -1.71 -10.54 -15.98
N ASN A 472 -2.25 -10.60 -14.76
CA ASN A 472 -2.66 -9.39 -14.02
C ASN A 472 -1.70 -8.88 -12.92
N ASP A 473 -0.57 -9.55 -12.67
CA ASP A 473 0.33 -9.17 -11.57
C ASP A 473 1.40 -8.11 -11.93
N LEU A 474 1.47 -7.67 -13.19
CA LEU A 474 2.49 -6.70 -13.63
C LEU A 474 2.06 -5.23 -13.64
N TYR A 475 0.84 -4.91 -13.18
CA TYR A 475 0.28 -3.54 -13.11
C TYR A 475 -0.18 -3.07 -11.72
N ARG A 476 0.18 -3.78 -10.64
CA ARG A 476 0.02 -3.28 -9.26
C ARG A 476 1.07 -2.21 -8.88
N GLY A 477 1.26 -1.24 -9.76
CA GLY A 477 2.00 0.00 -9.51
C GLY A 477 1.12 1.14 -8.98
N SER A 478 -0.17 0.89 -8.76
CA SER A 478 -1.02 1.75 -7.93
C SER A 478 -1.12 1.10 -6.57
N LYS A 479 -0.20 1.47 -5.69
CA LYS A 479 -0.34 1.23 -4.25
C LYS A 479 -1.76 1.66 -3.83
N LEU A 480 -2.46 0.77 -3.12
CA LEU A 480 -3.43 1.16 -2.09
C LEU A 480 -2.88 2.43 -1.42
N ILE A 481 -3.69 3.48 -1.33
CA ILE A 481 -3.37 4.81 -0.81
C ILE A 481 -2.10 4.81 0.06
N THR A 482 -0.95 5.08 -0.56
CA THR A 482 0.28 5.41 0.18
C THR A 482 0.63 6.85 -0.12
N SER A 483 0.35 7.73 0.84
CA SER A 483 1.26 8.86 1.09
C SER A 483 2.64 8.28 1.37
N GLY A 484 3.68 8.91 0.82
CA GLY A 484 5.05 8.51 1.14
C GLY A 484 5.42 8.99 2.55
N GLY A 485 5.93 8.08 3.37
CA GLY A 485 6.48 8.35 4.70
C GLY A 485 5.88 7.42 5.76
N SER A 486 6.74 6.69 6.47
CA SER A 486 6.52 5.94 7.72
C SER A 486 5.45 4.81 7.82
N SER A 487 5.94 3.68 8.32
CA SER A 487 5.30 2.61 9.12
C SER A 487 3.77 2.55 9.27
N SER A 488 3.21 1.36 8.96
CA SER A 488 1.83 0.84 9.12
C SER A 488 0.89 0.97 7.91
N GLU A 489 0.62 -0.16 7.22
CA GLU A 489 -0.38 -0.26 6.15
C GLU A 489 -1.80 -0.27 6.77
N GLN A 490 -2.37 0.91 7.04
CA GLN A 490 -3.78 1.01 7.45
C GLN A 490 -4.69 0.74 6.24
N THR A 491 -5.56 -0.27 6.33
CA THR A 491 -6.59 -0.50 5.30
C THR A 491 -7.69 0.53 5.48
N VAL A 492 -7.92 1.37 4.47
CA VAL A 492 -8.97 2.40 4.47
C VAL A 492 -9.93 2.19 3.30
N LEU A 493 -11.21 2.54 3.48
CA LEU A 493 -12.23 2.35 2.44
C LEU A 493 -12.08 3.34 1.29
N GLY A 494 -11.84 4.63 1.59
CA GLY A 494 -11.81 5.70 0.60
C GLY A 494 -13.19 5.99 -0.02
N GLY A 495 -13.23 6.53 -1.24
CA GLY A 495 -14.48 6.77 -1.97
C GLY A 495 -14.48 8.05 -2.81
N LEU A 496 -13.54 8.97 -2.57
CA LEU A 496 -13.31 10.16 -3.40
C LEU A 496 -12.38 9.89 -4.59
N ARG A 497 -11.42 8.98 -4.41
CA ARG A 497 -10.42 8.63 -5.42
C ARG A 497 -10.72 7.25 -6.00
N ARG A 498 -10.95 7.16 -7.31
CA ARG A 498 -11.23 5.90 -8.03
C ARG A 498 -12.21 5.02 -7.26
N THR A 499 -13.42 5.54 -7.03
CA THR A 499 -14.43 4.98 -6.12
C THR A 499 -14.72 3.49 -6.35
N VAL A 500 -14.53 3.00 -7.58
CA VAL A 500 -14.63 1.57 -7.93
C VAL A 500 -13.76 0.67 -7.05
N LEU A 501 -12.57 1.11 -6.64
CA LEU A 501 -11.67 0.34 -5.78
C LEU A 501 -12.25 0.20 -4.37
N SER A 502 -12.90 1.26 -3.86
CA SER A 502 -13.60 1.22 -2.57
C SER A 502 -14.76 0.21 -2.58
N THR A 503 -15.55 0.17 -3.66
CA THR A 503 -16.69 -0.75 -3.75
C THR A 503 -16.29 -2.20 -4.03
N GLU A 504 -15.02 -2.50 -4.32
CA GLU A 504 -14.48 -3.88 -4.35
C GLU A 504 -14.31 -4.46 -2.94
N LEU A 505 -14.14 -3.60 -1.94
CA LEU A 505 -14.11 -3.98 -0.53
C LEU A 505 -15.52 -4.22 0.04
N LEU A 506 -16.56 -3.66 -0.59
CA LEU A 506 -17.97 -3.82 -0.24
C LEU A 506 -18.62 -4.99 -1.01
N LYS A 507 -18.09 -6.22 -0.82
CA LYS A 507 -18.44 -7.40 -1.64
C LYS A 507 -19.93 -7.76 -1.60
N ASP A 508 -20.58 -7.60 -0.45
CA ASP A 508 -21.97 -8.00 -0.25
C ASP A 508 -22.97 -6.99 -0.84
N GLY A 509 -22.58 -5.71 -0.97
CA GLY A 509 -23.46 -4.64 -1.43
C GLY A 509 -23.83 -4.69 -2.92
N ARG A 510 -22.97 -5.24 -3.79
CA ARG A 510 -23.22 -5.22 -5.26
C ARG A 510 -24.44 -6.03 -5.68
N CYS A 511 -24.69 -7.17 -5.03
CA CYS A 511 -25.84 -8.00 -5.33
C CYS A 511 -27.15 -7.30 -4.97
N ALA A 512 -27.19 -6.59 -3.83
CA ALA A 512 -28.35 -5.83 -3.39
C ALA A 512 -28.64 -4.64 -4.34
N PHE A 513 -27.60 -3.89 -4.72
CA PHE A 513 -27.75 -2.69 -5.55
C PHE A 513 -28.16 -2.97 -7.00
N HIS A 514 -28.01 -4.22 -7.49
CA HIS A 514 -28.51 -4.61 -8.80
C HIS A 514 -30.04 -4.44 -8.93
N SER A 515 -30.78 -4.81 -7.88
CA SER A 515 -32.24 -4.65 -7.85
C SER A 515 -32.65 -3.18 -7.77
N LEU A 516 -31.91 -2.37 -6.99
CA LEU A 516 -32.13 -0.93 -6.91
C LEU A 516 -31.88 -0.24 -8.25
N LYS A 517 -30.78 -0.59 -8.95
CA LYS A 517 -30.49 -0.09 -10.30
C LYS A 517 -31.67 -0.33 -11.24
N LYS A 518 -32.20 -1.56 -11.30
CA LYS A 518 -33.35 -1.88 -12.18
C LYS A 518 -34.56 -1.00 -11.87
N LYS A 519 -34.88 -0.79 -10.58
CA LYS A 519 -35.98 0.09 -10.17
C LYS A 519 -35.73 1.54 -10.63
N LEU A 520 -34.55 2.10 -10.37
CA LEU A 520 -34.23 3.47 -10.78
C LEU A 520 -34.22 3.63 -12.30
N GLU A 521 -33.63 2.70 -13.05
CA GLU A 521 -33.64 2.70 -14.52
C GLU A 521 -35.08 2.58 -15.06
N SER A 522 -35.97 1.82 -14.41
CA SER A 522 -37.38 1.72 -14.83
C SER A 522 -38.15 3.04 -14.70
N ILE A 523 -37.73 3.93 -13.80
CA ILE A 523 -38.30 5.28 -13.61
C ILE A 523 -37.80 6.23 -14.71
N VAL A 524 -36.49 6.14 -15.05
CA VAL A 524 -35.84 7.03 -16.02
C VAL A 524 -36.15 6.64 -17.47
N LEU A 525 -36.11 5.34 -17.79
CA LEU A 525 -36.14 4.82 -19.16
C LEU A 525 -37.37 5.30 -19.96
N PRO A 526 -38.62 5.28 -19.44
CA PRO A 526 -39.79 5.75 -20.17
C PRO A 526 -39.74 7.25 -20.52
N ARG A 527 -38.91 8.02 -19.80
CA ARG A 527 -38.79 9.49 -19.91
C ARG A 527 -37.45 9.91 -20.51
N LEU A 528 -36.63 8.97 -20.96
CA LEU A 528 -35.25 9.23 -21.40
C LEU A 528 -35.17 10.22 -22.58
N SER A 529 -36.14 10.18 -23.48
CA SER A 529 -36.25 11.09 -24.63
C SER A 529 -36.71 12.49 -24.25
N SER A 530 -37.60 12.62 -23.24
CA SER A 530 -38.17 13.90 -22.80
C SER A 530 -37.30 14.63 -21.77
N LEU A 531 -36.48 13.89 -21.01
CA LEU A 531 -35.49 14.47 -20.10
C LEU A 531 -34.40 15.20 -20.90
N ARG A 532 -34.26 16.51 -20.67
CA ARG A 532 -33.18 17.31 -21.26
C ARG A 532 -31.82 16.81 -20.77
N ASP A 533 -30.79 17.03 -21.59
CA ASP A 533 -29.43 16.64 -21.21
C ASP A 533 -28.92 17.43 -20.00
N VAL A 534 -27.98 16.81 -19.26
CA VAL A 534 -27.24 17.42 -18.16
C VAL A 534 -26.65 18.76 -18.62
N GLY A 535 -26.78 19.81 -17.80
CA GLY A 535 -26.39 21.18 -18.18
C GLY A 535 -27.56 22.14 -18.41
N ARG A 536 -28.79 21.62 -18.63
CA ARG A 536 -29.92 22.42 -19.13
C ARG A 536 -31.09 22.62 -18.16
N SER A 537 -31.39 21.65 -17.31
CA SER A 537 -32.48 21.74 -16.33
C SER A 537 -32.35 20.67 -15.25
N ALA A 538 -32.90 20.94 -14.07
CA ALA A 538 -32.99 19.97 -12.98
C ALA A 538 -33.92 18.80 -13.36
N LEU A 539 -33.79 17.68 -12.63
CA LEU A 539 -34.72 16.57 -12.76
C LEU A 539 -36.12 16.98 -12.26
N PRO A 540 -37.21 16.52 -12.89
CA PRO A 540 -38.57 16.83 -12.42
C PRO A 540 -38.76 16.36 -10.97
N PRO A 541 -39.33 17.17 -10.06
CA PRO A 541 -39.55 16.78 -8.67
C PRO A 541 -40.34 15.47 -8.52
N SER A 542 -41.34 15.25 -9.37
CA SER A 542 -42.12 14.01 -9.38
C SER A 542 -41.28 12.75 -9.66
N LEU A 543 -40.24 12.87 -10.49
CA LEU A 543 -39.30 11.79 -10.77
C LEU A 543 -38.45 11.47 -9.53
N VAL A 544 -38.01 12.51 -8.83
CA VAL A 544 -37.21 12.39 -7.59
C VAL A 544 -38.04 11.76 -6.47
N ASP A 545 -39.32 12.13 -6.34
CA ASP A 545 -40.23 11.55 -5.36
C ASP A 545 -40.56 10.08 -5.66
N GLU A 546 -40.71 9.73 -6.94
CA GLU A 546 -40.85 8.33 -7.38
C GLU A 546 -39.60 7.51 -7.01
N ALA A 547 -38.41 8.07 -7.21
CA ALA A 547 -37.14 7.44 -6.83
C ALA A 547 -36.98 7.28 -5.31
N ARG A 548 -37.38 8.29 -4.52
CA ARG A 548 -37.37 8.23 -3.05
C ARG A 548 -38.24 7.08 -2.53
N ARG A 549 -39.47 6.95 -3.04
CA ARG A 549 -40.34 5.81 -2.72
C ARG A 549 -39.74 4.47 -3.16
N ALA A 550 -39.07 4.43 -4.31
CA ALA A 550 -38.41 3.20 -4.77
C ALA A 550 -37.24 2.78 -3.87
N ILE A 551 -36.48 3.74 -3.32
CA ILE A 551 -35.39 3.51 -2.35
C ILE A 551 -35.96 3.07 -1.00
N ALA A 552 -37.00 3.74 -0.49
CA ALA A 552 -37.68 3.34 0.75
C ALA A 552 -38.20 1.90 0.67
N ASN A 553 -38.92 1.57 -0.39
CA ASN A 553 -39.38 0.20 -0.65
C ASN A 553 -38.25 -0.81 -0.87
N PHE A 554 -37.06 -0.37 -1.28
CA PHE A 554 -35.91 -1.26 -1.46
C PHE A 554 -35.32 -1.72 -0.12
N GLY A 555 -35.21 -0.83 0.88
CA GLY A 555 -34.74 -1.23 2.21
C GLY A 555 -35.85 -1.65 3.18
N GLY A 556 -37.09 -1.83 2.69
CA GLY A 556 -38.20 -2.33 3.50
C GLY A 556 -38.83 -1.31 4.46
N ALA A 557 -38.57 -0.02 4.26
CA ALA A 557 -39.19 1.04 5.04
C ALA A 557 -40.41 1.62 4.32
N GLY A 558 -41.41 2.09 5.08
CA GLY A 558 -42.57 2.80 4.56
C GLY A 558 -42.25 4.22 4.07
N ASP A 559 -43.28 4.97 3.68
CA ASP A 559 -43.14 6.34 3.14
C ASP A 559 -42.49 7.33 4.14
N GLU A 560 -42.52 7.04 5.45
CA GLU A 560 -41.86 7.82 6.51
C GLU A 560 -40.33 7.94 6.29
N ALA A 561 -39.69 6.98 5.62
CA ALA A 561 -38.26 7.03 5.31
C ALA A 561 -37.89 8.15 4.32
N VAL A 562 -38.87 8.73 3.62
CA VAL A 562 -38.68 9.82 2.65
C VAL A 562 -38.64 11.20 3.33
N GLU A 563 -39.05 11.27 4.59
CA GLU A 563 -39.13 12.52 5.35
C GLU A 563 -37.75 13.10 5.68
N ILE A 564 -37.74 14.40 5.92
CA ILE A 564 -36.54 15.13 6.37
C ILE A 564 -36.39 14.90 7.86
N THR A 565 -35.27 14.28 8.26
CA THR A 565 -34.94 13.96 9.65
C THR A 565 -34.33 15.13 10.41
N ASN A 566 -33.75 16.10 9.72
CA ASN A 566 -33.16 17.29 10.31
C ASN A 566 -33.66 18.55 9.59
N PRO A 567 -34.32 19.49 10.29
CA PRO A 567 -34.93 20.66 9.65
C PRO A 567 -33.92 21.60 8.96
N TYR A 568 -32.63 21.51 9.30
CA TYR A 568 -31.56 22.32 8.71
C TYR A 568 -30.82 21.62 7.57
N SER A 569 -31.18 20.38 7.22
CA SER A 569 -30.54 19.59 6.17
C SER A 569 -31.56 19.15 5.12
N PRO A 570 -31.24 19.29 3.81
CA PRO A 570 -32.07 18.69 2.76
C PRO A 570 -31.82 17.18 2.60
N LEU A 571 -30.82 16.60 3.29
CA LEU A 571 -30.47 15.19 3.14
C LEU A 571 -31.50 14.28 3.83
N ARG A 572 -31.81 13.15 3.20
CA ARG A 572 -32.83 12.20 3.70
C ARG A 572 -32.20 11.12 4.57
N GLY A 573 -31.94 11.41 5.84
CA GLY A 573 -31.15 10.58 6.75
C GLY A 573 -31.52 9.09 6.74
N HIS A 574 -32.82 8.75 6.79
CA HIS A 574 -33.28 7.37 6.72
C HIS A 574 -32.93 6.67 5.41
N LEU A 575 -33.06 7.33 4.25
CA LEU A 575 -32.66 6.75 2.96
C LEU A 575 -31.14 6.47 2.92
N TRP A 576 -30.33 7.34 3.51
CA TRP A 576 -28.89 7.12 3.63
C TRP A 576 -28.58 5.91 4.52
N GLU A 577 -29.21 5.81 5.69
CA GLU A 577 -29.05 4.69 6.61
C GLU A 577 -29.33 3.35 5.95
N MET A 578 -30.44 3.26 5.22
CA MET A 578 -30.86 2.04 4.52
C MET A 578 -29.86 1.64 3.45
N LEU A 579 -29.38 2.59 2.65
CA LEU A 579 -28.42 2.31 1.58
C LEU A 579 -27.02 1.99 2.12
N ILE A 580 -26.58 2.65 3.20
CA ILE A 580 -25.34 2.35 3.91
C ILE A 580 -25.37 0.93 4.47
N SER A 581 -26.47 0.57 5.14
CA SER A 581 -26.69 -0.78 5.68
C SER A 581 -26.72 -1.84 4.57
N ALA A 582 -27.49 -1.61 3.50
CA ALA A 582 -27.58 -2.52 2.36
C ALA A 582 -26.25 -2.65 1.59
N ALA A 583 -25.40 -1.63 1.61
CA ALA A 583 -24.08 -1.64 1.00
C ALA A 583 -23.02 -2.37 1.86
N GLY A 584 -23.26 -2.52 3.17
CA GLY A 584 -22.23 -2.92 4.13
C GLY A 584 -21.12 -1.87 4.28
N ASP A 585 -21.47 -0.59 4.12
CA ASP A 585 -20.52 0.52 4.16
C ASP A 585 -19.99 0.75 5.59
N TRP A 586 -18.72 1.15 5.71
CA TRP A 586 -18.05 1.29 7.01
C TRP A 586 -18.41 2.60 7.72
N ASP A 587 -18.94 3.59 7.00
CA ASP A 587 -19.25 4.90 7.55
C ASP A 587 -20.62 4.93 8.26
N VAL A 588 -20.67 4.32 9.44
CA VAL A 588 -21.89 4.19 10.27
C VAL A 588 -22.26 5.47 11.04
N GLU A 589 -21.46 6.53 10.95
CA GLU A 589 -21.71 7.79 11.65
C GLU A 589 -22.58 8.75 10.82
N ILE A 590 -22.52 8.67 9.48
CA ILE A 590 -23.31 9.52 8.58
C ILE A 590 -24.81 9.49 8.91
N PRO A 591 -25.48 8.34 9.12
CA PRO A 591 -26.90 8.32 9.47
C PRO A 591 -27.22 9.16 10.72
N LYS A 592 -26.36 9.11 11.74
CA LYS A 592 -26.52 9.90 12.97
C LYS A 592 -26.35 11.38 12.68
N TRP A 593 -25.36 11.76 11.87
CA TRP A 593 -25.11 13.15 11.50
C TRP A 593 -26.25 13.78 10.70
N LEU A 594 -26.92 12.97 9.86
CA LEU A 594 -28.06 13.40 9.06
C LEU A 594 -29.40 13.33 9.81
N SER A 595 -29.40 12.82 11.04
CA SER A 595 -30.55 12.87 11.95
C SER A 595 -30.67 14.23 12.65
N ALA A 596 -31.67 14.39 13.53
CA ALA A 596 -31.83 15.57 14.36
C ALA A 596 -30.58 15.90 15.23
N ALA A 597 -29.71 14.91 15.49
CA ALA A 597 -28.49 15.11 16.28
C ALA A 597 -27.52 16.10 15.63
N GLY A 598 -27.36 16.09 14.30
CA GLY A 598 -26.36 16.88 13.57
C GLY A 598 -24.95 16.29 13.63
N ALA A 599 -24.05 16.80 12.79
CA ALA A 599 -22.66 16.37 12.73
C ALA A 599 -21.79 17.12 13.75
N PRO A 600 -20.87 16.42 14.46
CA PRO A 600 -19.88 17.07 15.29
C PRO A 600 -18.86 17.82 14.42
N ILE A 601 -18.39 18.96 14.93
CA ILE A 601 -17.30 19.75 14.37
C ILE A 601 -15.98 19.53 15.11
N GLY A 602 -15.94 18.73 16.17
CA GLY A 602 -14.68 18.33 16.83
C GLY A 602 -14.28 19.20 18.01
N VAL A 603 -15.21 19.88 18.70
CA VAL A 603 -14.91 20.78 19.83
C VAL A 603 -15.28 20.14 21.17
N THR A 604 -16.57 19.81 21.34
CA THR A 604 -17.11 19.08 22.50
C THR A 604 -17.33 17.60 22.18
N GLN A 605 -17.55 17.27 20.91
CA GLN A 605 -17.77 15.92 20.43
C GLN A 605 -16.69 15.55 19.41
N THR A 606 -16.05 14.40 19.60
CA THR A 606 -15.06 13.89 18.66
C THR A 606 -15.70 13.43 17.35
N ILE A 607 -15.11 13.78 16.21
CA ILE A 607 -15.47 13.22 14.91
C ILE A 607 -14.88 11.80 14.86
N ARG A 608 -15.68 10.80 15.22
CA ARG A 608 -15.23 9.40 15.33
C ARG A 608 -14.71 8.88 13.97
N PRO A 609 -13.45 8.40 13.88
CA PRO A 609 -12.92 7.82 12.64
C PRO A 609 -13.60 6.49 12.31
N CYS A 610 -13.88 6.25 11.03
CA CYS A 610 -14.51 5.01 10.53
C CYS A 610 -13.64 4.29 9.47
N ALA A 611 -12.32 4.54 9.50
CA ALA A 611 -11.36 4.03 8.51
C ALA A 611 -11.75 4.37 7.05
N ILE A 612 -12.37 5.53 6.85
CA ILE A 612 -12.72 6.02 5.51
C ILE A 612 -11.51 6.70 4.89
N PHE A 613 -10.77 7.46 5.70
CA PHE A 613 -9.52 8.09 5.32
C PHE A 613 -8.38 7.65 6.26
N PRO A 614 -7.11 7.76 5.83
CA PRO A 614 -5.96 7.50 6.70
C PRO A 614 -5.97 8.40 7.92
N MET A 615 -5.44 7.92 9.05
CA MET A 615 -5.28 8.75 10.24
C MET A 615 -4.28 9.89 10.00
N GLY A 616 -4.46 10.99 10.72
CA GLY A 616 -3.46 12.04 10.87
C GLY A 616 -2.13 11.48 11.39
N GLU A 617 -1.00 11.99 10.89
CA GLU A 617 0.25 11.88 11.67
C GLU A 617 -0.02 12.64 12.97
N SER A 618 0.02 11.94 14.11
CA SER A 618 -0.01 12.60 15.41
C SER A 618 1.15 13.59 15.42
N SER A 619 0.86 14.89 15.40
CA SER A 619 1.81 15.82 15.99
C SER A 619 2.08 15.29 17.39
N ASP A 620 3.35 15.18 17.76
CA ASP A 620 3.83 14.90 19.12
C ASP A 620 3.26 15.96 20.10
N GLN A 621 1.96 15.90 20.35
CA GLN A 621 1.31 16.60 21.43
C GLN A 621 1.38 15.62 22.59
N GLU A 622 2.28 15.95 23.50
CA GLU A 622 2.35 15.44 24.86
C GLU A 622 0.93 15.14 25.35
N GLU A 623 0.71 13.94 25.90
CA GLU A 623 -0.50 13.70 26.67
C GLU A 623 -0.63 14.84 27.68
N PRO A 624 -1.82 15.45 27.85
CA PRO A 624 -1.98 16.49 28.84
C PRO A 624 -1.65 15.89 30.21
N GLU A 625 -0.51 16.28 30.78
CA GLU A 625 -0.21 16.06 32.19
C GLU A 625 -1.37 16.68 32.99
N ASP A 626 -2.06 15.85 33.76
CA ASP A 626 -2.97 16.22 34.84
C ASP A 626 -3.84 17.47 34.62
N GLY A 627 -5.03 17.26 34.04
CA GLY A 627 -6.14 18.20 34.14
C GLY A 627 -6.86 18.38 32.83
N ALA A 628 -8.13 17.99 32.79
CA ALA A 628 -9.06 18.44 31.77
C ALA A 628 -9.19 19.97 31.84
N LEU A 629 -8.27 20.69 31.19
CA LEU A 629 -8.46 22.10 30.88
C LEU A 629 -9.80 22.20 30.17
N CYS A 630 -10.68 22.98 30.78
CA CYS A 630 -12.02 23.22 30.29
C CYS A 630 -11.91 23.72 28.84
N ILE A 631 -12.80 23.28 27.94
CA ILE A 631 -12.86 23.77 26.55
C ILE A 631 -12.83 25.31 26.50
N TRP A 632 -13.37 25.97 27.53
CA TRP A 632 -13.33 27.40 27.73
C TRP A 632 -11.95 27.98 28.07
N GLU A 633 -11.07 27.25 28.75
CA GLU A 633 -9.68 27.66 28.99
C GLU A 633 -8.87 27.58 27.70
N ARG A 634 -9.03 26.50 26.91
CA ARG A 634 -8.42 26.40 25.56
C ARG A 634 -8.93 27.49 24.61
N LEU A 635 -10.23 27.81 24.68
CA LEU A 635 -10.82 28.91 23.92
C LEU A 635 -10.38 30.29 24.48
N ALA A 636 -10.20 30.46 25.79
CA ALA A 636 -9.77 31.72 26.41
C ALA A 636 -8.28 32.02 26.16
N GLU A 637 -7.42 31.00 26.16
CA GLU A 637 -5.99 31.10 25.89
C GLU A 637 -5.71 31.40 24.40
N SER A 638 -6.46 30.79 23.49
CA SER A 638 -6.29 30.97 22.03
C SER A 638 -6.90 32.26 21.50
N SER A 639 -8.00 32.73 22.09
CA SER A 639 -8.78 33.84 21.50
C SER A 639 -8.38 35.24 21.98
N GLY A 640 -7.69 35.39 23.11
CA GLY A 640 -7.63 36.70 23.78
C GLY A 640 -9.03 37.28 24.05
N ALA A 641 -10.08 36.48 23.91
CA ALA A 641 -11.48 36.87 23.99
C ALA A 641 -12.06 36.42 25.33
N LYS A 642 -11.41 36.84 26.43
CA LYS A 642 -12.22 37.32 27.55
C LYS A 642 -13.04 38.46 26.98
N ALA A 643 -14.32 38.19 26.69
CA ALA A 643 -15.34 39.16 26.36
C ALA A 643 -14.73 40.46 25.82
N ALA A 644 -14.29 40.48 24.55
CA ALA A 644 -14.04 41.77 23.92
C ALA A 644 -15.31 42.57 24.21
N ASN A 645 -15.19 43.66 24.97
CA ASN A 645 -16.31 44.51 25.33
C ASN A 645 -17.18 44.62 24.09
N GLU A 646 -18.50 44.44 24.18
CA GLU A 646 -19.37 44.48 23.00
C GLU A 646 -19.16 45.76 22.16
N ALA A 647 -18.55 46.79 22.77
CA ALA A 647 -18.08 48.03 22.16
C ALA A 647 -16.84 47.92 21.23
N ASP A 648 -15.93 46.96 21.42
CA ASP A 648 -14.64 46.86 20.72
C ASP A 648 -14.58 45.77 19.63
N PHE A 649 -15.63 44.95 19.48
CA PHE A 649 -15.71 43.94 18.42
C PHE A 649 -15.93 44.59 17.05
N LYS A 650 -15.01 44.35 16.10
CA LYS A 650 -15.11 44.87 14.73
C LYS A 650 -14.76 43.81 13.68
N ASN A 651 -15.53 43.73 12.61
CA ASN A 651 -15.23 42.85 11.49
C ASN A 651 -14.10 43.41 10.62
N TYR A 652 -13.66 42.63 9.62
CA TYR A 652 -12.64 43.09 8.69
C TYR A 652 -13.17 44.27 7.85
N PRO A 653 -12.30 45.23 7.45
CA PRO A 653 -12.70 46.37 6.62
C PRO A 653 -13.46 45.98 5.35
N SER A 654 -13.15 44.82 4.77
CA SER A 654 -13.83 44.31 3.58
C SER A 654 -15.35 44.14 3.76
N ALA A 655 -15.80 43.74 4.95
CA ALA A 655 -17.21 43.61 5.32
C ALA A 655 -17.79 44.94 5.83
N GLU A 656 -17.07 45.62 6.74
CA GLU A 656 -17.54 46.88 7.35
C GLU A 656 -17.72 48.02 6.34
N GLN A 657 -16.86 48.11 5.31
CA GLN A 657 -16.98 49.12 4.25
C GLN A 657 -18.12 48.83 3.27
N ARG A 658 -18.76 47.66 3.36
CA ARG A 658 -19.85 47.23 2.47
C ARG A 658 -21.00 46.64 3.30
N PRO A 659 -21.64 47.45 4.16
CA PRO A 659 -22.63 46.97 5.11
C PRO A 659 -23.86 46.35 4.42
N ASP A 660 -24.36 47.00 3.35
CA ASP A 660 -25.53 46.51 2.62
C ASP A 660 -25.28 45.15 1.97
N VAL A 661 -24.10 44.98 1.35
CA VAL A 661 -23.71 43.73 0.70
C VAL A 661 -23.55 42.62 1.73
N THR A 662 -22.93 42.91 2.87
CA THR A 662 -22.71 41.92 3.93
C THR A 662 -24.04 41.46 4.54
N MET A 663 -24.94 42.41 4.87
CA MET A 663 -26.25 42.08 5.41
C MET A 663 -27.13 41.34 4.41
N GLU A 664 -27.11 41.69 3.13
CA GLU A 664 -27.89 40.97 2.11
C GLU A 664 -27.37 39.54 1.93
N LEU A 665 -26.05 39.30 2.01
CA LEU A 665 -25.50 37.95 2.02
C LEU A 665 -25.97 37.15 3.23
N LEU A 666 -25.94 37.72 4.44
CA LEU A 666 -26.44 37.06 5.66
C LEU A 666 -27.95 36.76 5.58
N ARG A 667 -28.76 37.71 5.11
CA ARG A 667 -30.19 37.52 4.85
C ARG A 667 -30.44 36.45 3.79
N ALA A 668 -29.59 36.34 2.79
CA ALA A 668 -29.70 35.28 1.78
C ALA A 668 -29.38 33.89 2.36
N GLU A 669 -28.48 33.79 3.34
CA GLU A 669 -28.22 32.55 4.09
C GLU A 669 -29.41 32.19 5.00
N GLU A 670 -30.01 33.19 5.68
CA GLU A 670 -31.21 33.02 6.50
C GLU A 670 -32.42 32.53 5.68
N ARG A 671 -32.68 33.13 4.51
CA ARG A 671 -33.74 32.68 3.59
C ARG A 671 -33.54 31.27 3.06
N GLN A 672 -32.30 30.78 3.04
CA GLN A 672 -31.96 29.40 2.67
C GLN A 672 -32.03 28.43 3.86
N GLY A 673 -32.31 28.92 5.07
CA GLY A 673 -32.41 28.12 6.30
C GLY A 673 -31.06 27.73 6.91
N PHE A 674 -29.95 28.31 6.45
CA PHE A 674 -28.61 27.95 6.93
C PHE A 674 -28.22 28.62 8.25
N CYS A 675 -28.83 29.75 8.57
CA CYS A 675 -28.61 30.49 9.80
C CYS A 675 -29.88 31.17 10.32
N GLU A 676 -29.86 31.56 11.57
CA GLU A 676 -30.88 32.37 12.24
C GLU A 676 -30.25 33.70 12.69
N ILE A 677 -30.97 34.82 12.51
CA ILE A 677 -30.49 36.17 12.87
C ILE A 677 -31.26 36.68 14.09
N PHE A 678 -30.53 37.07 15.13
CA PHE A 678 -31.05 37.57 16.40
C PHE A 678 -30.73 39.05 16.59
N GLN A 679 -31.70 39.80 17.14
CA GLN A 679 -31.55 41.24 17.39
C GLN A 679 -30.90 41.54 18.74
N SER A 680 -31.11 40.67 19.73
CA SER A 680 -30.58 40.83 21.07
C SER A 680 -29.74 39.64 21.48
N ARG A 681 -28.77 39.87 22.37
CA ARG A 681 -27.99 38.80 23.01
C ARG A 681 -28.90 37.86 23.81
N SER A 682 -29.95 38.39 24.45
CA SER A 682 -30.90 37.58 25.22
C SER A 682 -31.61 36.54 24.37
N ASP A 683 -32.04 36.91 23.15
CA ASP A 683 -32.71 35.97 22.24
C ASP A 683 -31.76 34.88 21.73
N LEU A 684 -30.50 35.25 21.45
CA LEU A 684 -29.47 34.29 21.08
C LEU A 684 -29.20 33.30 22.23
N VAL A 685 -29.05 33.80 23.46
CA VAL A 685 -28.81 32.98 24.66
C VAL A 685 -29.98 32.02 24.88
N ALA A 686 -31.22 32.50 24.75
CA ALA A 686 -32.41 31.66 24.83
C ALA A 686 -32.42 30.56 23.73
N ALA A 687 -31.94 30.89 22.52
CA ALA A 687 -31.86 29.94 21.41
C ALA A 687 -30.69 28.95 21.52
N LEU A 688 -29.61 29.29 22.23
CA LEU A 688 -28.45 28.42 22.48
C LEU A 688 -28.59 27.60 23.76
N GLY A 689 -29.36 28.07 24.74
CA GLY A 689 -29.42 27.50 26.08
C GLY A 689 -28.15 27.74 26.91
N SER A 690 -27.29 28.69 26.50
CA SER A 690 -26.01 29.02 27.14
C SER A 690 -25.69 30.51 26.99
N GLU A 691 -25.11 31.11 28.03
CA GLU A 691 -24.57 32.48 27.99
C GLU A 691 -23.19 32.58 27.34
N GLU A 692 -22.51 31.44 27.18
CA GLU A 692 -21.16 31.32 26.65
C GLU A 692 -21.20 30.85 25.18
N PHE A 693 -20.66 31.67 24.27
CA PHE A 693 -20.59 31.38 22.83
C PHE A 693 -19.42 32.10 22.16
N LEU A 694 -18.94 31.56 21.03
CA LEU A 694 -17.82 32.13 20.27
C LEU A 694 -18.31 32.96 19.09
N VAL A 695 -17.79 34.19 18.98
CA VAL A 695 -18.11 35.09 17.87
C VAL A 695 -16.93 35.19 16.90
N SER A 696 -17.13 34.72 15.68
CA SER A 696 -16.16 34.83 14.59
C SER A 696 -16.35 36.13 13.78
N ARG A 697 -15.23 36.67 13.28
CA ARG A 697 -15.22 37.89 12.45
C ARG A 697 -15.61 37.57 11.01
N LEU A 698 -16.27 38.53 10.35
CA LEU A 698 -16.66 38.42 8.94
C LEU A 698 -15.71 39.18 8.02
N ALA A 699 -15.50 38.62 6.84
CA ALA A 699 -14.81 39.26 5.73
C ALA A 699 -15.56 39.03 4.40
N LEU A 700 -15.32 39.90 3.43
CA LEU A 700 -15.80 39.72 2.06
C LEU A 700 -14.65 39.50 1.09
N ALA A 701 -14.79 38.47 0.24
CA ALA A 701 -13.88 38.22 -0.87
C ALA A 701 -14.57 38.45 -2.24
N PRO A 702 -13.94 39.14 -3.18
CA PRO A 702 -14.51 39.36 -4.51
C PRO A 702 -14.43 38.07 -5.35
N LYS A 703 -15.49 37.80 -6.12
CA LYS A 703 -15.51 36.77 -7.16
C LYS A 703 -15.21 37.41 -8.53
N PRO A 704 -14.66 36.64 -9.50
CA PRO A 704 -14.37 37.15 -10.85
C PRO A 704 -15.57 37.72 -11.60
N ASN A 705 -16.79 37.30 -11.25
CA ASN A 705 -18.04 37.78 -11.83
C ASN A 705 -18.59 39.06 -11.14
N GLY A 706 -17.78 39.72 -10.31
CA GLY A 706 -18.16 40.94 -9.58
C GLY A 706 -19.02 40.70 -8.33
N LYS A 707 -19.45 39.46 -8.05
CA LYS A 707 -20.19 39.13 -6.81
C LYS A 707 -19.25 38.99 -5.62
N TRP A 708 -19.78 39.07 -4.40
CA TRP A 708 -19.01 38.88 -3.17
C TRP A 708 -19.23 37.49 -2.56
N ARG A 709 -18.25 37.01 -1.80
CA ARG A 709 -18.31 35.80 -0.97
C ARG A 709 -18.15 36.20 0.49
N LEU A 710 -19.10 35.79 1.31
CA LEU A 710 -19.00 35.88 2.76
C LEU A 710 -17.97 34.87 3.27
N ILE A 711 -17.04 35.34 4.11
CA ILE A 711 -16.04 34.53 4.79
C ILE A 711 -16.24 34.73 6.28
N CYS A 712 -16.30 33.63 7.01
CA CYS A 712 -16.24 33.62 8.46
C CYS A 712 -14.84 33.18 8.88
N ASP A 713 -14.15 34.01 9.66
CA ASP A 713 -12.81 33.72 10.14
C ASP A 713 -12.86 32.96 11.45
N ALA A 714 -12.90 31.63 11.34
CA ALA A 714 -12.84 30.68 12.45
C ALA A 714 -11.42 30.56 13.07
N THR A 715 -10.38 31.11 12.42
CA THR A 715 -9.03 31.13 13.00
C THR A 715 -8.90 32.31 13.97
N ALA A 716 -9.41 33.48 13.58
CA ALA A 716 -9.35 34.68 14.43
C ALA A 716 -10.13 34.55 15.75
N SER A 717 -11.07 33.60 15.83
CA SER A 717 -11.85 33.29 17.02
C SER A 717 -11.26 32.17 17.88
N GLY A 718 -10.16 31.53 17.46
CA GLY A 718 -9.57 30.35 18.11
C GLY A 718 -10.31 29.04 17.83
N LEU A 719 -11.43 29.05 17.10
CA LEU A 719 -12.21 27.85 16.81
C LEU A 719 -11.39 26.79 16.08
N ASN A 720 -10.60 27.17 15.08
CA ASN A 720 -9.79 26.20 14.33
C ASN A 720 -8.69 25.52 15.16
N ASP A 721 -8.22 26.17 16.23
CA ASP A 721 -7.23 25.61 17.13
C ASP A 721 -7.87 24.61 18.11
N ALA A 722 -9.14 24.84 18.47
CA ALA A 722 -9.91 23.96 19.34
C ALA A 722 -10.53 22.72 18.65
N VAL A 723 -10.57 22.69 17.31
CA VAL A 723 -11.24 21.63 16.52
C VAL A 723 -10.33 20.44 16.27
N GLU A 724 -10.60 19.26 16.83
CA GLU A 724 -9.79 18.06 16.56
C GLU A 724 -10.23 17.32 15.28
N THR A 725 -9.27 16.95 14.43
CA THR A 725 -9.50 16.13 13.22
C THR A 725 -8.52 14.96 13.18
N SER A 726 -9.03 13.74 13.29
CA SER A 726 -8.20 12.53 13.36
C SER A 726 -7.89 11.89 12.00
N GLU A 727 -8.58 12.31 10.92
CA GLU A 727 -8.52 11.70 9.58
C GLU A 727 -8.00 12.69 8.52
N ASN A 728 -7.14 12.22 7.61
CA ASN A 728 -6.55 12.97 6.50
C ASN A 728 -7.28 12.68 5.17
N VAL A 729 -8.08 13.61 4.68
CA VAL A 729 -8.84 13.45 3.42
C VAL A 729 -7.90 13.21 2.22
N VAL A 730 -8.19 12.17 1.45
CA VAL A 730 -7.43 11.81 0.23
C VAL A 730 -8.22 12.20 -1.01
N LEU A 731 -7.80 13.28 -1.66
CA LEU A 731 -8.43 13.80 -2.88
C LEU A 731 -7.88 13.13 -4.16
N PRO A 732 -8.70 13.02 -5.22
CA PRO A 732 -8.26 12.48 -6.50
C PRO A 732 -7.32 13.44 -7.26
N ARG A 733 -6.54 12.87 -8.18
CA ARG A 733 -5.60 13.54 -9.08
C ARG A 733 -6.05 13.42 -10.54
N ALA A 734 -5.43 14.17 -11.44
CA ALA A 734 -5.78 14.10 -12.87
C ALA A 734 -5.44 12.72 -13.46
N SER A 735 -4.34 12.14 -12.98
CA SER A 735 -3.91 10.78 -13.32
C SER A 735 -4.94 9.70 -12.97
N ASP A 736 -5.74 9.87 -11.92
CA ASP A 736 -6.74 8.86 -11.52
C ASP A 736 -7.85 8.70 -12.56
N LEU A 737 -8.33 9.83 -13.12
CA LEU A 737 -9.35 9.82 -14.17
C LEU A 737 -8.79 9.24 -15.48
N VAL A 738 -7.50 9.48 -15.78
CA VAL A 738 -6.82 8.87 -16.93
C VAL A 738 -6.74 7.35 -16.78
N GLU A 739 -6.34 6.87 -15.61
CA GLU A 739 -6.26 5.43 -15.33
C GLU A 739 -7.63 4.76 -15.44
N ASP A 740 -8.70 5.41 -14.96
CA ASP A 740 -10.06 4.91 -15.12
C ASP A 740 -10.51 4.86 -16.58
N ALA A 741 -10.20 5.88 -17.38
CA ALA A 741 -10.48 5.85 -18.82
C ALA A 741 -9.72 4.73 -19.53
N LEU A 742 -8.42 4.54 -19.22
CA LEU A 742 -7.59 3.48 -19.79
C LEU A 742 -8.06 2.08 -19.41
N ASP A 743 -8.54 1.89 -18.19
CA ASP A 743 -9.13 0.61 -17.77
C ASP A 743 -10.44 0.33 -18.48
N MET A 744 -11.33 1.33 -18.56
CA MET A 744 -12.63 1.16 -19.21
C MET A 744 -12.51 0.96 -20.73
N ALA A 745 -11.52 1.59 -21.35
CA ALA A 745 -11.26 1.47 -22.79
C ALA A 745 -10.67 0.09 -23.18
N GLN A 746 -10.25 -0.77 -22.24
CA GLN A 746 -9.83 -2.14 -22.56
C GLN A 746 -10.99 -3.05 -22.99
N HIS A 747 -12.23 -2.62 -22.77
CA HIS A 747 -13.43 -3.34 -23.15
C HIS A 747 -13.93 -2.95 -24.55
N ASP A 748 -14.93 -3.70 -25.05
CA ASP A 748 -15.45 -3.54 -26.42
C ASP A 748 -15.86 -2.10 -26.75
N GLY A 749 -15.37 -1.67 -27.92
CA GLY A 749 -15.55 -0.33 -28.48
C GLY A 749 -14.65 0.76 -27.89
N GLY A 750 -13.66 0.39 -27.07
CA GLY A 750 -12.55 1.29 -26.74
C GLY A 750 -12.96 2.64 -26.16
N PHE A 751 -12.23 3.70 -26.51
CA PHE A 751 -12.52 5.06 -26.06
C PHE A 751 -13.79 5.64 -26.70
N GLN A 752 -14.20 5.20 -27.89
CA GLN A 752 -15.37 5.77 -28.56
C GLN A 752 -16.70 5.50 -27.83
N ASN A 753 -16.70 4.49 -26.95
CA ASN A 753 -17.84 4.14 -26.11
C ASN A 753 -17.83 4.86 -24.76
N LEU A 754 -16.85 5.72 -24.49
CA LEU A 754 -16.74 6.48 -23.24
C LEU A 754 -17.30 7.89 -23.38
N GLU A 755 -17.83 8.42 -22.30
CA GLU A 755 -18.32 9.79 -22.20
C GLU A 755 -18.16 10.30 -20.76
N PHE A 756 -17.78 11.57 -20.62
CA PHE A 756 -17.63 12.22 -19.32
C PHE A 756 -18.93 12.86 -18.85
N LEU A 757 -19.06 12.95 -17.53
CA LEU A 757 -20.05 13.75 -16.80
C LEU A 757 -19.37 14.37 -15.57
N SER A 758 -19.52 15.67 -15.35
CA SER A 758 -19.20 16.33 -14.06
C SER A 758 -20.35 17.25 -13.66
N VAL A 759 -20.66 17.29 -12.37
CA VAL A 759 -21.74 18.11 -11.80
C VAL A 759 -21.47 18.42 -10.33
N ASP A 760 -21.39 19.69 -9.97
CA ASP A 760 -21.11 20.07 -8.57
C ASP A 760 -22.30 19.78 -7.65
N PHE A 761 -22.00 19.37 -6.41
CA PHE A 761 -22.97 19.37 -5.32
C PHE A 761 -23.20 20.80 -4.82
N ARG A 762 -24.43 21.29 -4.92
CA ARG A 762 -24.78 22.65 -4.54
C ARG A 762 -24.73 22.81 -3.03
N SER A 763 -24.18 23.93 -2.58
CA SER A 763 -24.08 24.31 -1.15
C SER A 763 -23.22 23.38 -0.27
N ALA A 764 -22.62 22.32 -0.82
CA ALA A 764 -21.61 21.45 -0.22
C ALA A 764 -21.73 21.29 1.30
N PHE A 765 -20.82 21.86 2.08
CA PHE A 765 -20.75 21.74 3.54
C PHE A 765 -22.07 22.09 4.24
N LYS A 766 -22.78 23.09 3.72
CA LYS A 766 -24.04 23.60 4.28
C LYS A 766 -25.22 22.63 4.13
N LEU A 767 -25.02 21.49 3.44
CA LEU A 767 -26.01 20.41 3.41
C LEU A 767 -26.08 19.65 4.74
N ILE A 768 -25.09 19.81 5.61
CA ILE A 768 -24.96 19.04 6.85
C ILE A 768 -25.19 19.98 8.04
N ALA A 769 -26.16 19.63 8.88
CA ALA A 769 -26.45 20.34 10.11
C ALA A 769 -25.34 20.10 11.14
N VAL A 770 -25.07 21.09 11.98
CA VAL A 770 -24.11 21.01 13.08
C VAL A 770 -24.81 20.46 14.32
N ALA A 771 -24.08 19.66 15.10
CA ALA A 771 -24.54 19.14 16.37
C ALA A 771 -25.06 20.26 17.27
N GLY A 772 -26.26 20.09 17.84
CA GLY A 772 -26.89 21.13 18.67
C GLY A 772 -25.98 21.63 19.78
N SER A 773 -25.21 20.72 20.39
CA SER A 773 -24.26 21.02 21.46
C SER A 773 -23.03 21.81 21.02
N GLU A 774 -22.79 22.03 19.72
CA GLU A 774 -21.61 22.75 19.20
C GLU A 774 -21.96 23.99 18.36
N ARG A 775 -23.24 24.33 18.23
CA ARG A 775 -23.68 25.53 17.50
C ARG A 775 -23.26 26.83 18.19
N PHE A 776 -22.99 26.78 19.49
CA PHE A 776 -22.44 27.92 20.25
C PHE A 776 -21.07 28.39 19.72
N CYS A 777 -20.37 27.55 18.93
CA CYS A 777 -19.09 27.88 18.32
C CYS A 777 -19.21 28.58 16.95
N GLN A 778 -20.39 28.61 16.33
CA GLN A 778 -20.59 29.11 14.97
C GLN A 778 -21.46 30.38 14.93
N ILE A 779 -21.09 31.36 15.75
CA ILE A 779 -21.77 32.66 15.82
C ILE A 779 -20.95 33.73 15.10
N CYS A 780 -21.61 34.67 14.44
CA CYS A 780 -21.01 35.89 13.90
C CYS A 780 -21.81 37.11 14.37
N ARG A 781 -21.20 38.30 14.31
CA ARG A 781 -21.88 39.57 14.63
C ARG A 781 -21.68 40.59 13.53
N PHE A 782 -22.77 41.20 13.06
CA PHE A 782 -22.73 42.27 12.06
C PHE A 782 -23.90 43.23 12.20
N GLY A 783 -23.65 44.55 12.13
CA GLY A 783 -24.72 45.56 12.13
C GLY A 783 -25.62 45.52 13.36
N GLY A 784 -25.10 45.12 14.54
CA GLY A 784 -25.88 44.96 15.76
C GLY A 784 -26.60 43.61 15.91
N PHE A 785 -26.66 42.80 14.85
CA PHE A 785 -27.29 41.48 14.87
C PHE A 785 -26.28 40.37 15.21
N PHE A 786 -26.78 39.32 15.83
CA PHE A 786 -26.06 38.05 16.00
C PHE A 786 -26.58 37.02 14.99
N VAL A 787 -25.67 36.27 14.38
CA VAL A 787 -26.01 35.26 13.37
C VAL A 787 -25.51 33.91 13.85
N LYS A 788 -26.43 32.98 14.09
CA LYS A 788 -26.14 31.59 14.48
C LYS A 788 -26.23 30.70 13.26
N PHE A 789 -25.13 30.07 12.85
CA PHE A 789 -25.15 29.09 11.76
C PHE A 789 -25.56 27.71 12.29
N ASN A 790 -26.53 27.08 11.61
CA ASN A 790 -27.05 25.76 11.98
C ASN A 790 -26.40 24.61 11.20
N VAL A 791 -25.60 24.94 10.18
CA VAL A 791 -24.98 24.01 9.24
C VAL A 791 -23.48 24.25 9.18
N LEU A 792 -22.71 23.29 8.64
CA LEU A 792 -21.26 23.45 8.53
C LEU A 792 -20.91 24.68 7.69
N MET A 793 -20.13 25.58 8.30
CA MET A 793 -19.66 26.78 7.63
C MET A 793 -18.31 26.58 6.92
N PHE A 794 -18.07 27.39 5.89
CA PHE A 794 -16.76 27.50 5.28
C PHE A 794 -15.82 28.26 6.24
N GLY A 795 -14.62 27.73 6.45
CA GLY A 795 -13.60 28.36 7.32
C GLY A 795 -13.23 27.48 8.53
N THR A 796 -14.14 26.60 8.97
CA THR A 796 -13.87 25.64 10.05
C THR A 796 -13.03 24.47 9.54
N ARG A 797 -12.00 24.08 10.29
CA ARG A 797 -11.02 23.03 9.96
C ARG A 797 -11.66 21.67 9.67
N SER A 798 -12.70 21.30 10.41
CA SER A 798 -13.38 20.01 10.29
C SER A 798 -14.47 19.94 9.21
N SER A 799 -15.03 21.08 8.78
CA SER A 799 -16.13 21.10 7.79
C SER A 799 -15.79 20.32 6.49
N PRO A 800 -14.58 20.48 5.90
CA PRO A 800 -14.20 19.69 4.73
C PRO A 800 -14.14 18.19 5.00
N LEU A 801 -13.65 17.75 6.18
CA LEU A 801 -13.56 16.34 6.53
C LEU A 801 -14.96 15.70 6.63
N VAL A 802 -15.85 16.31 7.39
CA VAL A 802 -17.23 15.81 7.60
C VAL A 802 -17.97 15.71 6.26
N PHE A 803 -17.87 16.75 5.43
CA PHE A 803 -18.50 16.71 4.11
C PHE A 803 -17.86 15.69 3.17
N CYS A 804 -16.53 15.57 3.17
CA CYS A 804 -15.82 14.58 2.35
C CYS A 804 -16.22 13.15 2.70
N ARG A 805 -16.57 12.86 3.97
CA ARG A 805 -17.15 11.57 4.35
C ARG A 805 -18.51 11.36 3.69
N VAL A 806 -19.41 12.33 3.78
CA VAL A 806 -20.73 12.29 3.11
C VAL A 806 -20.61 12.16 1.59
N SER A 807 -19.78 12.98 0.93
CA SER A 807 -19.61 12.92 -0.52
C SER A 807 -18.91 11.63 -0.98
N SER A 808 -17.98 11.10 -0.19
CA SER A 808 -17.37 9.79 -0.47
C SER A 808 -18.40 8.67 -0.41
N CYS A 809 -19.30 8.68 0.58
CA CYS A 809 -20.39 7.71 0.71
C CYS A 809 -21.37 7.85 -0.46
N ALA A 810 -21.80 9.07 -0.83
CA ALA A 810 -22.64 9.29 -2.02
C ALA A 810 -22.02 8.70 -3.30
N CYS A 811 -20.70 8.84 -3.47
CA CYS A 811 -19.99 8.26 -4.60
C CYS A 811 -19.98 6.73 -4.52
N ARG A 812 -19.72 6.12 -3.36
CA ARG A 812 -19.72 4.65 -3.20
C ARG A 812 -21.10 4.05 -3.50
N LEU A 813 -22.16 4.66 -2.98
CA LEU A 813 -23.54 4.23 -3.23
C LEU A 813 -23.91 4.32 -4.72
N ALA A 814 -23.53 5.40 -5.41
CA ALA A 814 -23.74 5.54 -6.85
C ALA A 814 -22.90 4.56 -7.67
N GLN A 815 -21.64 4.32 -7.27
CA GLN A 815 -20.74 3.38 -7.92
C GLN A 815 -21.24 1.93 -7.79
N LEU A 816 -21.90 1.57 -6.69
CA LEU A 816 -22.47 0.23 -6.47
C LEU A 816 -23.60 -0.14 -7.46
N LEU A 817 -24.27 0.85 -8.06
CA LEU A 817 -25.27 0.59 -9.11
C LEU A 817 -24.65 -0.07 -10.35
N TYR A 818 -23.38 0.19 -10.65
CA TYR A 818 -22.76 -0.19 -11.91
C TYR A 818 -21.44 -0.93 -11.71
N ALA A 819 -21.16 -1.89 -12.59
CA ALA A 819 -19.84 -2.52 -12.61
C ALA A 819 -18.76 -1.49 -13.03
N GLY A 820 -17.52 -1.69 -12.60
CA GLY A 820 -16.39 -0.83 -12.97
C GLY A 820 -16.09 -0.77 -14.47
N SER A 821 -16.61 -1.71 -15.25
CA SER A 821 -16.56 -1.71 -16.73
C SER A 821 -17.66 -0.86 -17.37
N GLU A 822 -18.66 -0.44 -16.61
CA GLU A 822 -19.84 0.31 -17.07
C GLU A 822 -19.75 1.79 -16.71
N LEU A 823 -19.30 2.09 -15.49
CA LEU A 823 -19.25 3.43 -14.94
C LEU A 823 -18.17 3.51 -13.86
N ARG A 824 -17.42 4.62 -13.82
CA ARG A 824 -16.45 4.92 -12.76
C ARG A 824 -16.59 6.34 -12.26
N ILE A 825 -16.43 6.53 -10.95
CA ILE A 825 -16.56 7.83 -10.27
C ILE A 825 -15.25 8.20 -9.58
N SER A 826 -14.91 9.49 -9.62
CA SER A 826 -13.96 10.16 -8.72
C SER A 826 -14.53 11.52 -8.33
N CYS A 827 -14.33 11.98 -7.11
CA CYS A 827 -14.93 13.22 -6.60
C CYS A 827 -13.90 14.09 -5.89
N TYR A 828 -13.76 15.33 -6.37
CA TYR A 828 -12.91 16.32 -5.71
C TYR A 828 -13.78 17.17 -4.78
N VAL A 829 -13.83 16.78 -3.51
CA VAL A 829 -14.68 17.40 -2.47
C VAL A 829 -16.18 17.37 -2.84
N ASP A 830 -16.67 18.37 -3.57
CA ASP A 830 -18.04 18.56 -4.05
C ASP A 830 -18.21 18.40 -5.58
N ASP A 831 -17.13 18.18 -6.33
CA ASP A 831 -17.13 18.06 -7.80
C ASP A 831 -16.86 16.60 -8.26
N PRO A 832 -17.89 15.74 -8.36
CA PRO A 832 -17.80 14.41 -8.95
C PRO A 832 -17.57 14.46 -10.47
N ALA A 833 -16.55 13.71 -10.91
CA ALA A 833 -16.32 13.30 -12.29
C ALA A 833 -16.69 11.83 -12.49
N VAL A 834 -17.46 11.57 -13.54
CA VAL A 834 -17.98 10.26 -13.89
C VAL A 834 -17.56 9.93 -15.32
N ILE A 835 -16.98 8.74 -15.52
CA ILE A 835 -16.77 8.15 -16.84
C ILE A 835 -17.82 7.08 -17.04
N VAL A 836 -18.58 7.19 -18.12
CA VAL A 836 -19.64 6.23 -18.46
C VAL A 836 -19.29 5.53 -19.76
N ARG A 837 -19.33 4.20 -19.76
CA ARG A 837 -19.24 3.38 -20.96
C ARG A 837 -20.63 3.04 -21.48
N GLY A 838 -20.81 2.98 -22.79
CA GLY A 838 -21.99 2.40 -23.39
C GLY A 838 -21.93 2.45 -24.92
N PRO A 839 -22.46 1.42 -25.62
CA PRO A 839 -22.38 1.35 -27.08
C PRO A 839 -23.22 2.43 -27.78
N SER A 840 -24.26 2.94 -27.12
CA SER A 840 -25.11 4.00 -27.65
C SER A 840 -25.16 5.22 -26.70
N PRO A 841 -25.37 6.43 -27.25
CA PRO A 841 -25.60 7.63 -26.45
C PRO A 841 -26.77 7.50 -25.47
N ALA A 842 -27.81 6.74 -25.83
CA ALA A 842 -28.97 6.49 -24.98
C ALA A 842 -28.61 5.69 -23.72
N VAL A 843 -27.79 4.63 -23.86
CA VAL A 843 -27.32 3.84 -22.71
C VAL A 843 -26.49 4.71 -21.77
N ARG A 844 -25.57 5.52 -22.32
CA ARG A 844 -24.75 6.42 -21.49
C ARG A 844 -25.61 7.47 -20.78
N LYS A 845 -26.57 8.07 -21.49
CA LYS A 845 -27.55 9.03 -20.93
C LYS A 845 -28.36 8.40 -19.79
N LEU A 846 -28.88 7.18 -19.96
CA LEU A 846 -29.63 6.47 -18.92
C LEU A 846 -28.80 6.31 -17.65
N ARG A 847 -27.55 5.85 -17.78
CA ARG A 847 -26.64 5.62 -16.66
C ARG A 847 -26.33 6.91 -15.91
N MET A 848 -26.01 7.98 -16.65
CA MET A 848 -25.79 9.32 -16.11
C MET A 848 -27.01 9.79 -15.33
N LEU A 849 -28.19 9.80 -15.94
CA LEU A 849 -29.42 10.25 -15.30
C LEU A 849 -29.80 9.42 -14.06
N THR A 850 -29.51 8.12 -14.07
CA THR A 850 -29.75 7.24 -12.92
C THR A 850 -28.87 7.64 -11.72
N VAL A 851 -27.60 7.97 -11.96
CA VAL A 851 -26.69 8.46 -10.92
C VAL A 851 -27.17 9.81 -10.37
N LEU A 852 -27.54 10.74 -11.26
CA LEU A 852 -28.08 12.05 -10.85
C LEU A 852 -29.38 11.90 -10.05
N LEU A 853 -30.26 10.99 -10.46
CA LEU A 853 -31.52 10.70 -9.79
C LEU A 853 -31.28 10.13 -8.38
N LEU A 854 -30.30 9.25 -8.21
CA LEU A 854 -29.94 8.73 -6.90
C LEU A 854 -29.49 9.86 -5.96
N TRP A 855 -28.59 10.75 -6.41
CA TRP A 855 -28.10 11.86 -5.59
C TRP A 855 -29.21 12.85 -5.20
N GLU A 856 -30.07 13.25 -6.14
CA GLU A 856 -31.23 14.11 -5.86
C GLU A 856 -32.26 13.42 -4.92
N ALA A 857 -32.46 12.10 -5.07
CA ALA A 857 -33.34 11.33 -4.20
C ALA A 857 -32.82 11.28 -2.75
N LEU A 858 -31.49 11.15 -2.57
CA LEU A 858 -30.80 11.28 -1.28
C LEU A 858 -30.85 12.69 -0.67
N GLY A 859 -31.34 13.67 -1.43
CA GLY A 859 -31.46 15.06 -1.01
C GLY A 859 -30.23 15.91 -1.31
N ILE A 860 -29.31 15.45 -2.17
CA ILE A 860 -28.14 16.21 -2.61
C ILE A 860 -28.56 17.10 -3.79
N PRO A 861 -28.67 18.43 -3.63
CA PRO A 861 -29.01 19.31 -4.74
C PRO A 861 -27.83 19.41 -5.71
N LEU A 862 -28.11 19.35 -7.01
CA LEU A 862 -27.07 19.41 -8.05
C LEU A 862 -27.03 20.78 -8.74
N ALA A 863 -25.84 21.32 -8.97
CA ALA A 863 -25.63 22.54 -9.77
C ALA A 863 -25.67 22.21 -11.26
N VAL A 864 -26.83 21.73 -11.74
CA VAL A 864 -27.02 21.26 -13.11
C VAL A 864 -26.69 22.31 -14.16
N GLU A 865 -26.83 23.60 -13.86
CA GLU A 865 -26.46 24.71 -14.75
C GLU A 865 -24.96 24.84 -15.01
N LYS A 866 -24.14 24.22 -14.15
CA LYS A 866 -22.67 24.11 -14.30
C LYS A 866 -22.23 22.74 -14.78
N GLY A 867 -23.16 21.80 -14.89
CA GLY A 867 -22.87 20.42 -15.28
C GLY A 867 -22.25 20.35 -16.66
N GLN A 868 -21.24 19.51 -16.81
CA GLN A 868 -20.54 19.24 -18.06
C GLN A 868 -20.79 17.79 -18.47
N ARG A 869 -21.04 17.56 -19.77
CA ARG A 869 -21.19 16.22 -20.35
C ARG A 869 -20.63 16.20 -21.76
N GLY A 870 -19.97 15.10 -22.13
CA GLY A 870 -19.54 14.84 -23.49
C GLY A 870 -18.17 14.18 -23.59
N PRO A 871 -17.53 14.21 -24.77
CA PRO A 871 -16.18 13.67 -24.96
C PRO A 871 -15.11 14.56 -24.32
N THR A 872 -15.44 15.79 -23.92
CA THR A 872 -14.53 16.74 -23.27
C THR A 872 -15.11 17.19 -21.93
N MET A 873 -14.23 17.44 -20.96
CA MET A 873 -14.62 17.88 -19.61
C MET A 873 -13.49 18.67 -18.97
N LYS A 874 -13.82 19.77 -18.29
CA LYS A 874 -12.90 20.45 -17.38
C LYS A 874 -13.14 19.99 -15.96
N TRP A 875 -12.13 19.42 -15.32
CA TRP A 875 -12.21 18.91 -13.95
C TRP A 875 -10.90 19.13 -13.20
N ILE A 876 -10.97 19.45 -11.91
CA ILE A 876 -9.80 19.82 -11.05
C ILE A 876 -8.85 20.85 -11.70
N GLY A 877 -9.41 21.69 -12.55
CA GLY A 877 -8.68 22.73 -13.28
C GLY A 877 -7.89 22.26 -14.49
N MET A 878 -7.99 21.00 -14.90
CA MET A 878 -7.42 20.41 -16.13
C MET A 878 -8.52 20.18 -17.17
N GLN A 879 -8.14 20.13 -18.44
CA GLN A 879 -9.02 19.79 -19.55
C GLN A 879 -8.77 18.33 -19.98
N PHE A 880 -9.84 17.53 -20.04
CA PHE A 880 -9.83 16.16 -20.53
C PHE A 880 -10.56 16.08 -21.87
N ALA A 881 -10.06 15.23 -22.77
CA ALA A 881 -10.68 14.96 -24.06
C ALA A 881 -10.51 13.49 -24.46
N LEU A 882 -11.61 12.85 -24.86
CA LEU A 882 -11.65 11.50 -25.40
C LEU A 882 -11.61 11.54 -26.92
N TYR A 883 -10.67 10.81 -27.50
CA TYR A 883 -10.54 10.54 -28.93
C TYR A 883 -10.66 9.03 -29.17
N PRO A 884 -10.94 8.57 -30.41
CA PRO A 884 -11.19 7.14 -30.68
C PRO A 884 -10.11 6.18 -30.16
N ASN A 885 -8.84 6.62 -30.11
CA ASN A 885 -7.70 5.79 -29.73
C ASN A 885 -6.93 6.31 -28.50
N GLU A 886 -7.32 7.46 -27.94
CA GLU A 886 -6.58 8.08 -26.84
C GLU A 886 -7.44 8.96 -25.95
N ILE A 887 -7.00 9.13 -24.70
CA ILE A 887 -7.43 10.22 -23.82
C ILE A 887 -6.32 11.27 -23.74
N GLN A 888 -6.69 12.54 -23.88
CA GLN A 888 -5.78 13.66 -23.73
C GLN A 888 -6.08 14.42 -22.44
N VAL A 889 -5.01 14.84 -21.74
CA VAL A 889 -5.09 15.74 -20.58
C VAL A 889 -4.25 16.97 -20.84
N SER A 890 -4.82 18.12 -20.54
CA SER A 890 -4.38 19.41 -21.04
C SER A 890 -4.46 20.46 -19.94
N VAL A 891 -3.40 21.26 -19.76
CA VAL A 891 -3.41 22.39 -18.83
C VAL A 891 -4.03 23.61 -19.53
N PRO A 892 -5.13 24.22 -19.04
CA PRO A 892 -5.77 25.35 -19.71
C PRO A 892 -4.81 26.49 -20.06
N THR A 893 -4.93 27.03 -21.28
CA THR A 893 -4.01 28.02 -21.87
C THR A 893 -3.86 29.27 -21.01
N ASP A 894 -4.94 29.77 -20.41
CA ASP A 894 -4.95 30.92 -19.51
C ASP A 894 -4.00 30.74 -18.32
N LYS A 895 -3.97 29.53 -17.76
CA LYS A 895 -3.09 29.21 -16.64
C LYS A 895 -1.63 29.11 -17.06
N ILE A 896 -1.35 28.55 -18.23
CA ILE A 896 0.02 28.44 -18.74
C ILE A 896 0.55 29.83 -19.10
N SER A 897 -0.22 30.65 -19.82
CA SER A 897 0.16 32.03 -20.15
C SER A 897 0.45 32.85 -18.90
N ALA A 898 -0.42 32.79 -17.89
CA ALA A 898 -0.21 33.48 -16.62
C ALA A 898 1.01 32.97 -15.81
N MET A 899 1.46 31.73 -16.04
CA MET A 899 2.73 31.23 -15.47
C MET A 899 3.94 31.71 -16.29
N GLY A 900 3.85 31.67 -17.63
CA GLY A 900 4.89 32.15 -18.53
C GLY A 900 5.17 33.64 -18.37
N GLU A 901 4.11 34.45 -18.27
CA GLU A 901 4.19 35.89 -17.99
C GLU A 901 4.87 36.17 -16.65
N LEU A 902 4.46 35.46 -15.58
CA LEU A 902 5.04 35.63 -14.25
C LEU A 902 6.53 35.22 -14.22
N ALA A 903 6.91 34.16 -14.93
CA ALA A 903 8.31 33.78 -15.10
C ALA A 903 9.09 34.84 -15.89
N SER A 904 8.51 35.37 -16.96
CA SER A 904 9.11 36.43 -17.78
C SER A 904 9.34 37.72 -16.98
N GLU A 905 8.35 38.15 -16.19
CA GLU A 905 8.44 39.33 -15.31
C GLU A 905 9.59 39.18 -14.29
N MET A 906 9.70 38.00 -13.66
CA MET A 906 10.78 37.73 -12.72
C MET A 906 12.16 37.69 -13.40
N LEU A 907 12.25 37.15 -14.62
CA LEU A 907 13.50 37.09 -15.40
C LEU A 907 13.92 38.46 -15.96
N ALA A 908 12.97 39.35 -16.22
CA ALA A 908 13.24 40.71 -16.65
C ALA A 908 13.77 41.62 -15.52
N THR A 909 13.71 41.17 -14.27
CA THR A 909 14.19 41.96 -13.13
C THR A 909 15.72 41.88 -13.01
N SER A 910 16.41 43.01 -12.88
CA SER A 910 17.88 43.07 -13.01
C SER A 910 18.68 42.53 -11.81
N SER A 911 18.07 42.24 -10.64
CA SER A 911 18.85 41.75 -9.48
C SER A 911 18.11 40.94 -8.42
N LYS A 912 16.84 41.23 -8.12
CA LYS A 912 16.10 40.65 -6.99
C LYS A 912 14.65 40.31 -7.33
N VAL A 913 14.17 39.17 -6.85
CA VAL A 913 12.77 38.71 -6.98
C VAL A 913 12.10 38.69 -5.61
N SER A 914 10.83 39.10 -5.54
CA SER A 914 10.03 39.00 -4.30
C SER A 914 9.81 37.55 -3.88
N SER A 915 10.08 37.23 -2.61
CA SER A 915 9.86 35.89 -2.03
C SER A 915 8.39 35.46 -2.10
N LYS A 916 7.45 36.42 -1.99
CA LYS A 916 6.01 36.17 -2.12
C LYS A 916 5.65 35.81 -3.57
N CYS A 917 6.22 36.52 -4.53
CA CYS A 917 6.04 36.24 -5.95
C CYS A 917 6.60 34.86 -6.33
N LEU A 918 7.82 34.54 -5.89
CA LEU A 918 8.45 33.25 -6.12
C LEU A 918 7.63 32.08 -5.55
N ARG A 919 7.10 32.21 -4.32
CA ARG A 919 6.19 31.22 -3.72
C ARG A 919 4.91 31.03 -4.53
N LYS A 920 4.29 32.13 -4.96
CA LYS A 920 3.09 32.11 -5.80
C LYS A 920 3.35 31.38 -7.11
N PHE A 921 4.50 31.65 -7.75
CA PHE A 921 4.92 30.96 -8.96
C PHE A 921 5.14 29.46 -8.71
N CYS A 922 5.90 29.08 -7.68
CA CYS A 922 6.18 27.68 -7.36
C CYS A 922 4.89 26.88 -7.08
N GLY A 923 3.92 27.48 -6.38
CA GLY A 923 2.61 26.87 -6.14
C GLY A 923 1.81 26.65 -7.42
N LYS A 924 1.75 27.65 -8.31
CA LYS A 924 1.08 27.53 -9.62
C LYS A 924 1.72 26.47 -10.51
N ALA A 925 3.05 26.43 -10.57
CA ALA A 925 3.77 25.48 -11.39
C ALA A 925 3.72 24.05 -10.82
N ALA A 926 3.74 23.89 -9.48
CA ALA A 926 3.59 22.57 -8.84
C ALA A 926 2.24 21.93 -9.17
N TRP A 927 1.19 22.73 -9.27
CA TRP A 927 -0.14 22.28 -9.71
C TRP A 927 -0.13 21.72 -11.15
N ALA A 928 0.70 22.26 -12.04
CA ALA A 928 0.88 21.70 -13.40
C ALA A 928 1.69 20.39 -13.42
N GLY A 929 2.54 20.15 -12.41
CA GLY A 929 3.45 19.00 -12.36
C GLY A 929 2.78 17.61 -12.26
N ASP A 930 1.49 17.52 -11.96
CA ASP A 930 0.75 16.23 -11.97
C ASP A 930 0.52 15.73 -13.41
N VAL A 931 0.29 16.66 -14.35
CA VAL A 931 0.03 16.34 -15.77
C VAL A 931 1.31 16.44 -16.60
N VAL A 932 2.21 17.33 -16.19
CA VAL A 932 3.41 17.71 -16.91
C VAL A 932 4.63 17.07 -16.24
N PRO A 933 5.20 16.00 -16.82
CA PRO A 933 6.36 15.35 -16.25
C PRO A 933 7.53 16.31 -16.06
N TYR A 934 8.31 16.05 -15.03
CA TYR A 934 9.60 16.66 -14.72
C TYR A 934 9.55 18.16 -14.34
N VAL A 935 8.37 18.77 -14.24
CA VAL A 935 8.23 20.14 -13.71
C VAL A 935 8.86 20.27 -12.33
N PHE A 936 8.76 19.23 -11.49
CA PHE A 936 9.35 19.22 -10.15
C PHE A 936 10.88 19.33 -10.13
N ALA A 937 11.58 18.95 -11.22
CA ALA A 937 13.02 19.10 -11.33
C ALA A 937 13.42 20.58 -11.37
N PHE A 938 12.62 21.41 -12.06
CA PHE A 938 12.81 22.86 -12.09
C PHE A 938 12.35 23.53 -10.80
N LEU A 939 11.31 23.00 -10.14
CA LEU A 939 10.75 23.59 -8.92
C LEU A 939 11.59 23.30 -7.67
N ALA A 940 12.30 22.18 -7.58
CA ALA A 940 13.05 21.82 -6.38
C ALA A 940 14.09 22.89 -5.97
N PRO A 941 14.93 23.42 -6.90
CA PRO A 941 15.79 24.57 -6.60
C PRO A 941 15.02 25.82 -6.15
N LEU A 942 13.88 26.12 -6.78
CA LEU A 942 13.07 27.30 -6.45
C LEU A 942 12.42 27.20 -5.06
N TRP A 943 11.92 26.02 -4.69
CA TRP A 943 11.42 25.74 -3.35
C TRP A 943 12.51 25.89 -2.30
N ARG A 944 13.74 25.44 -2.58
CA ARG A 944 14.89 25.65 -1.68
C ARG A 944 15.20 27.14 -1.49
N VAL A 945 15.19 27.93 -2.56
CA VAL A 945 15.38 29.39 -2.48
C VAL A 945 14.27 30.05 -1.66
N SER A 946 13.01 29.62 -1.87
CA SER A 946 11.86 30.09 -1.11
C SER A 946 11.95 29.74 0.38
N ALA A 947 12.31 28.50 0.72
CA ALA A 947 12.47 28.05 2.10
C ALA A 947 13.60 28.80 2.81
N TYR A 948 14.72 29.01 2.12
CA TYR A 948 15.82 29.83 2.63
C TYR A 948 15.37 31.27 2.93
N ALA A 949 14.58 31.88 2.02
CA ALA A 949 14.04 33.21 2.24
C ALA A 949 13.10 33.26 3.46
N GLN A 950 12.27 32.24 3.67
CA GLN A 950 11.37 32.16 4.82
C GLN A 950 12.15 32.01 6.13
N ALA A 951 13.09 31.06 6.20
CA ALA A 951 13.93 30.83 7.38
C ALA A 951 14.76 32.06 7.76
N LYS A 952 15.17 32.88 6.78
CA LYS A 952 15.90 34.14 7.00
C LYS A 952 15.00 35.38 6.95
N GLN A 953 13.68 35.22 6.95
CA GLN A 953 12.66 36.29 6.91
C GLN A 953 12.92 37.36 5.81
N LYS A 954 13.46 36.96 4.67
CA LYS A 954 13.78 37.87 3.55
C LYS A 954 12.57 38.13 2.67
N SER A 955 12.24 39.40 2.45
CA SER A 955 11.20 39.82 1.52
C SER A 955 11.58 39.61 0.04
N HIS A 956 12.88 39.59 -0.26
CA HIS A 956 13.44 39.42 -1.61
C HIS A 956 14.64 38.46 -1.62
N VAL A 957 14.85 37.80 -2.77
CA VAL A 957 15.98 36.91 -3.06
C VAL A 957 16.72 37.37 -4.31
N ALA A 958 18.04 37.17 -4.35
CA ALA A 958 18.84 37.45 -5.55
C ALA A 958 18.38 36.56 -6.71
N LEU A 959 18.12 37.16 -7.88
CA LEU A 959 17.64 36.42 -9.05
C LEU A 959 18.63 35.33 -9.44
N SER A 960 19.94 35.56 -9.33
CA SER A 960 21.00 34.58 -9.65
C SER A 960 20.83 33.21 -8.97
N LYS A 961 20.15 33.15 -7.82
CA LYS A 961 19.85 31.88 -7.11
C LYS A 961 18.68 31.09 -7.70
N ALA A 962 17.82 31.75 -8.46
CA ALA A 962 16.61 31.18 -9.07
C ALA A 962 16.63 31.21 -10.61
N GLN A 963 17.52 32.01 -11.20
CA GLN A 963 17.53 32.39 -12.61
C GLN A 963 17.57 31.19 -13.54
N SER A 964 18.51 30.26 -13.34
CA SER A 964 18.65 29.10 -14.21
C SER A 964 17.38 28.25 -14.20
N SER A 965 16.84 27.93 -13.02
CA SER A 965 15.63 27.11 -12.91
C SER A 965 14.38 27.82 -13.42
N LEU A 966 14.25 29.14 -13.21
CA LEU A 966 13.17 29.95 -13.77
C LEU A 966 13.26 30.03 -15.30
N TRP A 967 14.46 30.27 -15.84
CA TRP A 967 14.70 30.35 -17.27
C TRP A 967 14.42 29.03 -17.96
N TRP A 968 14.95 27.92 -17.43
CA TRP A 968 14.66 26.59 -17.97
C TRP A 968 13.16 26.27 -17.91
N LEU A 969 12.48 26.53 -16.80
CA LEU A 969 11.04 26.30 -16.75
C LEU A 969 10.28 27.20 -17.73
N TRP A 970 10.70 28.45 -17.92
CA TRP A 970 10.12 29.35 -18.91
C TRP A 970 10.33 28.85 -20.34
N VAL A 971 11.54 28.42 -20.69
CA VAL A 971 11.86 27.78 -21.97
C VAL A 971 11.03 26.53 -22.16
N PHE A 972 10.95 25.64 -21.17
CA PHE A 972 10.12 24.43 -21.20
C PHE A 972 8.67 24.76 -21.55
N LEU A 973 8.09 25.72 -20.82
CA LEU A 973 6.70 26.13 -21.03
C LEU A 973 6.54 26.66 -22.45
N ARG A 974 7.41 27.56 -22.92
CA ARG A 974 7.38 28.20 -24.25
C ARG A 974 7.64 27.24 -25.42
N SER A 975 8.56 26.29 -25.26
CA SER A 975 8.87 25.32 -26.30
C SER A 975 7.74 24.31 -26.49
N ALA A 976 7.02 23.98 -25.41
CA ALA A 976 5.78 23.24 -25.52
C ALA A 976 4.65 24.05 -26.21
N PHE A 977 4.71 25.39 -26.25
CA PHE A 977 3.75 26.22 -27.01
C PHE A 977 4.01 26.21 -28.53
N LEU A 978 5.27 26.11 -28.96
CA LEU A 978 5.66 26.35 -30.36
C LEU A 978 5.43 25.16 -31.30
N GLN A 979 5.20 23.95 -30.78
CA GLN A 979 5.22 22.75 -31.62
C GLN A 979 3.84 22.12 -31.90
N SER A 980 2.72 22.71 -31.48
CA SER A 980 1.39 22.13 -31.80
C SER A 980 1.02 22.36 -33.28
N PRO A 981 0.91 21.31 -34.12
CA PRO A 981 0.63 21.46 -35.56
C PRO A 981 -0.87 21.64 -35.87
N LYS A 982 -1.74 21.64 -34.85
CA LYS A 982 -3.20 21.63 -35.03
C LYS A 982 -3.79 22.96 -34.58
N ALA A 983 -4.00 23.83 -35.56
CA ALA A 983 -4.66 25.14 -35.53
C ALA A 983 -3.86 26.30 -34.88
N PRO A 984 -3.66 27.42 -35.60
CA PRO A 984 -3.13 28.64 -35.00
C PRO A 984 -4.15 29.18 -33.98
N GLY A 985 -3.76 29.30 -32.71
CA GLY A 985 -4.57 29.91 -31.65
C GLY A 985 -5.11 29.00 -30.54
N SER A 986 -4.93 27.68 -30.60
CA SER A 986 -5.29 26.77 -29.48
C SER A 986 -4.05 26.05 -28.94
N HIS A 987 -3.25 26.78 -28.15
CA HIS A 987 -1.97 26.30 -27.63
C HIS A 987 -2.15 25.77 -26.20
N CYS A 988 -1.91 24.48 -25.98
CA CYS A 988 -2.16 23.85 -24.70
C CYS A 988 -1.14 22.74 -24.41
N LEU A 989 -0.53 22.76 -23.23
CA LEU A 989 0.38 21.72 -22.76
C LEU A 989 -0.44 20.44 -22.52
N THR A 990 -0.33 19.53 -23.47
CA THR A 990 -1.22 18.37 -23.62
C THR A 990 -0.43 17.07 -23.57
N ARG A 991 -0.98 16.08 -22.89
CA ARG A 991 -0.44 14.72 -22.80
C ARG A 991 -1.49 13.72 -23.29
N SER A 992 -1.12 12.91 -24.29
CA SER A 992 -1.96 11.84 -24.83
C SER A 992 -1.63 10.48 -24.19
N PHE A 993 -2.66 9.70 -23.87
CA PHE A 993 -2.56 8.34 -23.35
C PHE A 993 -3.37 7.38 -24.23
N ARG A 994 -2.74 6.30 -24.68
CA ARG A 994 -3.33 5.28 -25.58
C ARG A 994 -3.47 3.94 -24.88
N LEU A 995 -4.34 3.06 -25.38
CA LEU A 995 -4.40 1.67 -24.91
C LEU A 995 -3.11 0.87 -25.14
N SER A 996 -2.28 1.26 -26.10
CA SER A 996 -0.93 0.69 -26.27
C SER A 996 -0.05 0.94 -25.03
N CYS A 997 -0.37 1.93 -24.20
CA CYS A 997 0.22 2.12 -22.88
C CYS A 997 -0.21 1.03 -21.88
N ARG A 998 -1.13 0.10 -22.18
CA ARG A 998 -1.43 -1.07 -21.33
C ARG A 998 -0.71 -2.35 -21.77
N LYS A 999 -0.18 -2.41 -22.99
CA LYS A 999 0.58 -3.56 -23.48
C LYS A 999 1.92 -3.68 -22.73
N PRO A 1000 2.45 -4.91 -22.51
CA PRO A 1000 3.77 -5.07 -21.94
C PRO A 1000 4.79 -4.33 -22.82
N PRO A 1001 5.71 -3.58 -22.20
CA PRO A 1001 6.72 -2.85 -22.94
C PRO A 1001 7.55 -3.85 -23.75
N ARG A 1002 7.75 -3.55 -25.03
CA ARG A 1002 8.58 -4.38 -25.91
C ARG A 1002 10.06 -4.04 -25.78
N VAL A 1003 10.40 -3.05 -24.95
CA VAL A 1003 11.74 -2.46 -24.83
C VAL A 1003 12.10 -2.29 -23.36
N CYS A 1004 13.25 -2.83 -22.98
CA CYS A 1004 13.83 -2.70 -21.65
C CYS A 1004 15.27 -2.18 -21.78
N ILE A 1005 15.62 -1.19 -20.97
CA ILE A 1005 16.94 -0.64 -20.83
C ILE A 1005 17.49 -1.13 -19.50
N VAL A 1006 18.61 -1.84 -19.50
CA VAL A 1006 19.30 -2.26 -18.29
C VAL A 1006 20.59 -1.45 -18.22
N VAL A 1007 20.84 -0.73 -17.12
CA VAL A 1007 22.03 0.11 -16.97
C VAL A 1007 22.76 -0.16 -15.67
N ASP A 1008 24.05 0.11 -15.70
CA ASP A 1008 24.91 0.13 -14.54
C ASP A 1008 26.00 1.20 -14.69
N ALA A 1009 26.58 1.61 -13.56
CA ALA A 1009 27.74 2.47 -13.53
C ALA A 1009 28.74 1.99 -12.47
N SER A 1010 30.02 2.10 -12.78
CA SER A 1010 31.10 1.97 -11.80
C SER A 1010 31.70 3.34 -11.50
N THR A 1011 32.67 3.38 -10.59
CA THR A 1011 33.43 4.61 -10.31
C THR A 1011 34.29 5.09 -11.48
N THR A 1012 34.47 4.26 -12.52
CA THR A 1012 35.34 4.54 -13.67
C THR A 1012 34.65 4.43 -15.03
N GLY A 1013 33.50 3.76 -15.14
CA GLY A 1013 32.77 3.60 -16.41
C GLY A 1013 31.25 3.52 -16.26
N ILE A 1014 30.56 3.57 -17.39
CA ILE A 1014 29.10 3.43 -17.50
C ILE A 1014 28.77 2.39 -18.58
N GLY A 1015 27.72 1.62 -18.33
CA GLY A 1015 27.30 0.54 -19.22
C GLY A 1015 25.78 0.45 -19.33
N GLY A 1016 25.31 -0.03 -20.48
CA GLY A 1016 23.89 -0.31 -20.63
C GLY A 1016 23.55 -1.16 -21.82
N ILE A 1017 22.39 -1.80 -21.74
CA ILE A 1017 21.88 -2.76 -22.73
C ILE A 1017 20.44 -2.39 -23.07
N LEU A 1018 20.14 -2.34 -24.36
CA LEU A 1018 18.79 -2.24 -24.90
C LEU A 1018 18.30 -3.64 -25.28
N MET A 1019 17.27 -4.10 -24.59
CA MET A 1019 16.61 -5.39 -24.79
C MET A 1019 15.29 -5.20 -25.52
N TRP A 1020 14.94 -6.14 -26.41
CA TRP A 1020 13.66 -6.18 -27.11
C TRP A 1020 12.93 -7.51 -26.90
N GLY A 1021 11.65 -7.46 -26.54
CA GLY A 1021 10.81 -8.64 -26.35
C GLY A 1021 9.54 -8.39 -25.54
N SER A 1022 8.56 -9.28 -25.64
CA SER A 1022 7.23 -9.13 -25.00
C SER A 1022 7.18 -9.57 -23.52
N SER A 1023 8.25 -10.18 -23.00
CA SER A 1023 8.40 -10.70 -21.63
C SER A 1023 9.90 -10.86 -21.31
N HIS A 1024 10.31 -10.77 -20.03
CA HIS A 1024 11.71 -10.95 -19.62
C HIS A 1024 12.34 -12.25 -20.14
N ASP A 1025 11.60 -13.36 -20.09
CA ASP A 1025 12.08 -14.68 -20.57
C ASP A 1025 12.22 -14.80 -22.10
N LYS A 1026 11.73 -13.80 -22.86
CA LYS A 1026 11.79 -13.75 -24.34
C LYS A 1026 12.45 -12.48 -24.86
N ALA A 1027 13.09 -11.71 -23.98
CA ALA A 1027 13.80 -10.50 -24.36
C ALA A 1027 15.21 -10.86 -24.84
N PHE A 1028 15.64 -10.26 -25.94
CA PHE A 1028 17.00 -10.44 -26.46
C PHE A 1028 17.70 -9.09 -26.59
N PRO A 1029 19.03 -9.04 -26.41
CA PRO A 1029 19.79 -7.80 -26.53
C PRO A 1029 19.84 -7.34 -27.99
N VAL A 1030 19.44 -6.09 -28.23
CA VAL A 1030 19.46 -5.44 -29.54
C VAL A 1030 20.72 -4.62 -29.70
N SER A 1031 21.06 -3.85 -28.67
CA SER A 1031 22.25 -3.02 -28.66
C SER A 1031 22.77 -2.80 -27.25
N TYR A 1032 24.03 -2.40 -27.13
CA TYR A 1032 24.64 -2.08 -25.84
C TYR A 1032 25.61 -0.91 -26.00
N PHE A 1033 25.90 -0.20 -24.91
CA PHE A 1033 27.00 0.76 -24.84
C PHE A 1033 27.87 0.46 -23.62
N ALA A 1034 29.14 0.84 -23.72
CA ALA A 1034 30.10 0.81 -22.63
C ALA A 1034 31.12 1.91 -22.90
N ASP A 1035 31.30 2.80 -21.92
CA ASP A 1035 32.20 3.95 -22.04
C ASP A 1035 32.77 4.37 -20.69
N ILE A 1036 33.92 5.07 -20.72
CA ILE A 1036 34.60 5.57 -19.53
C ILE A 1036 33.90 6.80 -18.98
N VAL A 1037 33.98 7.03 -17.66
CA VAL A 1037 33.66 8.34 -17.07
C VAL A 1037 34.78 9.32 -17.43
N SER A 1038 34.47 10.27 -18.30
CA SER A 1038 35.41 11.25 -18.86
C SER A 1038 35.60 12.46 -17.94
N GLU A 1039 36.65 13.25 -18.16
CA GLU A 1039 36.89 14.52 -17.45
C GLU A 1039 35.74 15.53 -17.66
N HIS A 1040 35.03 15.46 -18.79
CA HIS A 1040 33.84 16.28 -19.02
C HIS A 1040 32.70 15.87 -18.09
N ASP A 1041 32.50 14.57 -17.86
CA ASP A 1041 31.48 14.06 -16.95
C ASP A 1041 31.80 14.46 -15.50
N VAL A 1042 33.06 14.30 -15.09
CA VAL A 1042 33.56 14.69 -13.75
C VAL A 1042 33.25 16.16 -13.47
N ARG A 1043 33.58 17.05 -14.42
CA ARG A 1043 33.28 18.49 -14.32
C ARG A 1043 31.79 18.79 -14.31
N LEU A 1044 31.02 18.16 -15.20
CA LEU A 1044 29.57 18.37 -15.30
C LEU A 1044 28.84 17.94 -14.03
N LEU A 1045 29.23 16.79 -13.47
CA LEU A 1045 28.61 16.18 -12.30
C LEU A 1045 29.15 16.76 -10.99
N GLY A 1046 30.31 17.44 -11.01
CA GLY A 1046 30.99 17.90 -9.81
C GLY A 1046 31.32 16.75 -8.86
N VAL A 1047 31.68 15.59 -9.42
CA VAL A 1047 32.01 14.36 -8.69
C VAL A 1047 33.50 14.06 -8.77
N GLU A 1048 34.01 13.25 -7.85
CA GLU A 1048 35.41 12.79 -7.86
C GLU A 1048 35.51 11.44 -8.59
N ARG A 1049 36.40 11.34 -9.57
CA ARG A 1049 36.59 10.10 -10.35
C ARG A 1049 37.15 8.99 -9.45
N GLY A 1050 36.65 7.76 -9.60
CA GLY A 1050 37.11 6.63 -8.77
C GLY A 1050 36.55 6.63 -7.33
N SER A 1051 35.75 7.63 -6.94
CA SER A 1051 35.22 7.74 -5.59
C SER A 1051 33.89 7.01 -5.42
N CYS A 1052 33.76 6.19 -4.38
CA CYS A 1052 32.50 5.52 -4.04
C CYS A 1052 31.38 6.51 -3.68
N LYS A 1053 31.72 7.74 -3.29
CA LYS A 1053 30.74 8.82 -3.02
C LYS A 1053 30.01 9.28 -4.28
N SER A 1054 30.59 9.02 -5.45
CA SER A 1054 30.08 9.45 -6.75
C SER A 1054 29.16 8.42 -7.40
N GLN A 1055 29.12 7.21 -6.85
CA GLN A 1055 28.42 6.05 -7.37
C GLN A 1055 26.95 6.34 -7.73
N SER A 1056 26.13 6.81 -6.78
CA SER A 1056 24.71 7.09 -7.04
C SER A 1056 24.46 8.20 -8.09
N CYS A 1057 25.42 9.11 -8.26
CA CYS A 1057 25.34 10.15 -9.29
C CYS A 1057 25.65 9.56 -10.67
N LEU A 1058 26.65 8.67 -10.76
CA LEU A 1058 27.05 7.98 -11.98
C LEU A 1058 26.00 6.95 -12.43
N GLU A 1059 25.35 6.23 -11.51
CA GLU A 1059 24.23 5.32 -11.80
C GLU A 1059 23.05 6.07 -12.42
N LEU A 1060 22.72 7.24 -11.86
CA LEU A 1060 21.72 8.14 -12.45
C LEU A 1060 22.17 8.65 -13.82
N PHE A 1061 23.44 9.00 -13.95
CA PHE A 1061 24.00 9.49 -15.19
C PHE A 1061 23.92 8.44 -16.32
N ALA A 1062 24.19 7.17 -16.01
CA ALA A 1062 24.05 6.05 -16.94
C ALA A 1062 22.62 5.92 -17.47
N ILE A 1063 21.60 6.08 -16.62
CA ILE A 1063 20.18 6.12 -17.05
C ILE A 1063 19.96 7.23 -18.09
N ILE A 1064 20.48 8.43 -17.84
CA ILE A 1064 20.25 9.60 -18.69
C ILE A 1064 20.97 9.47 -20.04
N VAL A 1065 22.21 9.00 -20.02
CA VAL A 1065 22.98 8.72 -21.23
C VAL A 1065 22.28 7.65 -22.07
N ALA A 1066 21.83 6.56 -21.44
CA ALA A 1066 21.06 5.50 -22.11
C ALA A 1066 19.81 6.03 -22.81
N LEU A 1067 18.98 6.82 -22.11
CA LEU A 1067 17.77 7.42 -22.67
C LEU A 1067 18.07 8.32 -23.87
N LYS A 1068 19.20 9.05 -23.81
CA LYS A 1068 19.64 9.92 -24.91
C LYS A 1068 20.13 9.15 -26.13
N LEU A 1069 21.02 8.18 -25.92
CA LEU A 1069 21.59 7.37 -27.02
C LEU A 1069 20.52 6.60 -27.79
N TRP A 1070 19.47 6.15 -27.09
CA TRP A 1070 18.40 5.37 -27.71
C TRP A 1070 17.15 6.18 -28.05
N ALA A 1071 17.13 7.50 -27.84
CA ALA A 1071 15.94 8.34 -28.04
C ALA A 1071 15.20 8.04 -29.37
N SER A 1072 15.93 7.97 -30.49
CA SER A 1072 15.36 7.65 -31.81
C SER A 1072 14.74 6.26 -31.90
N ARG A 1073 15.30 5.26 -31.21
CA ARG A 1073 14.77 3.89 -31.14
C ARG A 1073 13.57 3.78 -30.20
N LEU A 1074 13.51 4.67 -29.21
CA LEU A 1074 12.39 4.74 -28.26
C LEU A 1074 11.20 5.53 -28.83
N ALA A 1075 11.38 6.35 -29.87
CA ALA A 1075 10.38 7.27 -30.42
C ALA A 1075 9.02 6.63 -30.82
N ASP A 1076 9.02 5.33 -31.15
CA ASP A 1076 7.80 4.58 -31.50
C ASP A 1076 7.32 3.63 -30.39
N CYS A 1077 7.97 3.65 -29.23
CA CYS A 1077 7.61 2.81 -28.10
C CYS A 1077 6.53 3.49 -27.24
N SER A 1078 5.45 2.76 -26.91
CA SER A 1078 4.42 3.28 -26.00
C SER A 1078 4.83 3.23 -24.52
N ARG A 1079 5.76 2.33 -24.16
CA ARG A 1079 6.36 2.20 -22.83
C ARG A 1079 7.80 1.68 -22.93
N VAL A 1080 8.66 2.21 -22.07
CA VAL A 1080 10.05 1.77 -21.87
C VAL A 1080 10.22 1.34 -20.42
N ILE A 1081 10.87 0.20 -20.17
CA ILE A 1081 11.36 -0.14 -18.83
C ILE A 1081 12.81 0.32 -18.72
N VAL A 1082 13.17 0.93 -17.60
CA VAL A 1082 14.55 1.17 -17.21
C VAL A 1082 14.82 0.38 -15.93
N GLU A 1083 15.81 -0.50 -15.98
CA GLU A 1083 16.28 -1.34 -14.89
C GLU A 1083 17.66 -0.88 -14.43
N SER A 1084 17.82 -0.81 -13.11
CA SER A 1084 19.07 -0.57 -12.43
C SER A 1084 19.00 -1.19 -11.03
N ASP A 1085 20.14 -1.57 -10.49
CA ASP A 1085 20.32 -1.96 -9.09
C ASP A 1085 20.35 -0.76 -8.13
N SER A 1086 20.49 0.45 -8.66
CA SER A 1086 20.48 1.67 -7.86
C SER A 1086 19.07 2.11 -7.47
N LEU A 1087 18.62 1.70 -6.28
CA LEU A 1087 17.38 2.22 -5.68
C LEU A 1087 17.41 3.76 -5.54
N VAL A 1088 18.57 4.36 -5.33
CA VAL A 1088 18.72 5.82 -5.22
C VAL A 1088 18.45 6.49 -6.56
N ALA A 1089 19.09 6.04 -7.64
CA ALA A 1089 18.89 6.62 -8.97
C ALA A 1089 17.45 6.45 -9.45
N LEU A 1090 16.86 5.25 -9.27
CA LEU A 1090 15.46 4.99 -9.63
C LEU A 1090 14.49 5.86 -8.83
N ASN A 1091 14.70 6.04 -7.52
CA ASN A 1091 13.87 6.91 -6.70
C ASN A 1091 13.95 8.38 -7.13
N VAL A 1092 15.12 8.86 -7.54
CA VAL A 1092 15.28 10.22 -8.07
C VAL A 1092 14.49 10.38 -9.37
N MET A 1093 14.57 9.42 -10.29
CA MET A 1093 13.84 9.48 -11.56
C MET A 1093 12.31 9.35 -11.36
N LEU A 1094 11.87 8.54 -10.40
CA LEU A 1094 10.45 8.42 -10.02
C LEU A 1094 9.92 9.70 -9.38
N ARG A 1095 10.68 10.31 -8.47
CA ARG A 1095 10.30 11.57 -7.80
C ARG A 1095 10.51 12.80 -8.67
N GLN A 1096 11.33 12.67 -9.71
CA GLN A 1096 11.77 13.74 -10.62
C GLN A 1096 12.38 14.93 -9.87
N ARG A 1097 13.00 14.67 -8.71
CA ARG A 1097 13.65 15.67 -7.85
C ARG A 1097 14.64 15.01 -6.89
N SER A 1098 15.66 15.76 -6.49
CA SER A 1098 16.67 15.40 -5.49
C SER A 1098 17.02 16.60 -4.61
N ARG A 1099 17.70 16.34 -3.48
CA ARG A 1099 18.34 17.38 -2.68
C ARG A 1099 19.60 17.94 -3.38
N SER A 1100 20.22 17.16 -4.27
CA SER A 1100 21.39 17.59 -5.04
C SER A 1100 20.98 18.48 -6.21
N GLU A 1101 21.60 19.65 -6.30
CA GLU A 1101 21.36 20.60 -7.39
C GLU A 1101 21.82 20.05 -8.75
N VAL A 1102 22.98 19.39 -8.78
CA VAL A 1102 23.51 18.75 -9.99
C VAL A 1102 22.52 17.71 -10.52
N VAL A 1103 22.01 16.86 -9.64
CA VAL A 1103 21.02 15.83 -9.98
C VAL A 1103 19.76 16.46 -10.56
N ASN A 1104 19.25 17.54 -9.95
CA ASN A 1104 18.07 18.24 -10.48
C ASN A 1104 18.33 18.83 -11.87
N ARG A 1105 19.54 19.34 -12.15
CA ARG A 1105 19.90 19.82 -13.50
C ARG A 1105 19.89 18.69 -14.52
N LEU A 1106 20.37 17.50 -14.18
CA LEU A 1106 20.37 16.34 -15.07
C LEU A 1106 18.94 15.86 -15.37
N VAL A 1107 18.10 15.74 -14.34
CA VAL A 1107 16.67 15.39 -14.52
C VAL A 1107 15.95 16.47 -15.34
N ALA A 1108 16.28 17.75 -15.16
CA ALA A 1108 15.77 18.84 -15.97
C ALA A 1108 16.19 18.74 -17.46
N LYS A 1109 17.37 18.19 -17.78
CA LYS A 1109 17.75 17.92 -19.17
C LYS A 1109 16.90 16.81 -19.79
N VAL A 1110 16.62 15.73 -19.04
CA VAL A 1110 15.67 14.69 -19.47
C VAL A 1110 14.27 15.28 -19.70
N ALA A 1111 13.83 16.19 -18.83
CA ALA A 1111 12.57 16.90 -18.98
C ALA A 1111 12.46 17.64 -20.32
N MET A 1112 13.52 18.34 -20.71
CA MET A 1112 13.57 19.10 -21.96
C MET A 1112 13.54 18.21 -23.18
N MET A 1113 14.34 17.14 -23.18
CA MET A 1113 14.32 16.15 -24.24
C MET A 1113 12.92 15.55 -24.40
N ALA A 1114 12.26 15.25 -23.27
CA ALA A 1114 10.92 14.68 -23.27
C ALA A 1114 9.84 15.67 -23.74
N ALA A 1115 10.02 16.97 -23.50
CA ALA A 1115 9.10 18.02 -23.96
C ALA A 1115 9.23 18.33 -25.46
N LEU A 1116 10.44 18.24 -26.02
CA LEU A 1116 10.71 18.54 -27.43
C LEU A 1116 10.28 17.43 -28.40
N ASP A 1117 10.12 16.19 -27.92
CA ASP A 1117 9.83 15.02 -28.76
C ASP A 1117 8.32 14.67 -28.85
N GLN A 1118 7.43 15.49 -28.26
CA GLN A 1118 5.95 15.38 -28.24
C GLN A 1118 5.33 14.06 -27.74
N LYS A 1119 6.10 12.98 -27.60
CA LYS A 1119 5.63 11.62 -27.35
C LYS A 1119 6.09 11.11 -25.99
N LEU A 1120 6.18 11.99 -24.98
CA LEU A 1120 6.52 11.71 -23.57
C LEU A 1120 6.43 10.21 -23.23
N LEU A 1121 7.54 9.50 -23.40
CA LEU A 1121 7.60 8.06 -23.22
C LEU A 1121 7.08 7.70 -21.83
N SER A 1122 6.16 6.75 -21.75
CA SER A 1122 5.83 6.16 -20.46
C SER A 1122 7.04 5.34 -20.01
N ILE A 1123 7.89 5.92 -19.15
CA ILE A 1123 9.06 5.22 -18.60
C ILE A 1123 8.69 4.62 -17.26
N ARG A 1124 8.92 3.31 -17.11
CA ARG A 1124 8.79 2.59 -15.84
C ARG A 1124 10.19 2.29 -15.31
N TYR A 1125 10.49 2.76 -14.10
CA TYR A 1125 11.74 2.47 -13.40
C TYR A 1125 11.54 1.22 -12.54
N CYS A 1126 12.35 0.19 -12.75
CA CYS A 1126 12.29 -1.09 -12.03
C CYS A 1126 13.64 -1.40 -11.40
N HIS A 1127 13.62 -1.93 -10.18
CA HIS A 1127 14.83 -2.39 -9.53
C HIS A 1127 15.16 -3.82 -9.99
N VAL A 1128 16.41 -4.05 -10.37
CA VAL A 1128 16.98 -5.37 -10.64
C VAL A 1128 18.02 -5.68 -9.56
N SER A 1129 18.12 -6.93 -9.12
CA SER A 1129 19.15 -7.29 -8.14
C SER A 1129 20.55 -7.16 -8.75
N GLY A 1130 21.56 -6.83 -7.96
CA GLY A 1130 22.94 -6.77 -8.48
C GLY A 1130 23.42 -8.10 -9.08
N THR A 1131 22.91 -9.24 -8.59
CA THR A 1131 23.18 -10.56 -9.15
C THR A 1131 22.57 -10.76 -10.53
N ASP A 1132 21.42 -10.15 -10.80
CA ASP A 1132 20.74 -10.22 -12.09
C ASP A 1132 21.21 -9.11 -13.06
N ASN A 1133 21.93 -8.09 -12.57
CA ASN A 1133 22.46 -6.96 -13.35
C ASN A 1133 23.84 -7.24 -14.00
N GLY A 1134 24.33 -8.48 -13.92
CA GLY A 1134 25.74 -8.82 -14.23
C GLY A 1134 26.22 -8.47 -15.65
N MET A 1135 25.32 -8.38 -16.64
CA MET A 1135 25.72 -7.96 -18.00
C MET A 1135 25.98 -6.46 -18.08
N ALA A 1136 25.18 -5.62 -17.42
CA ALA A 1136 25.42 -4.18 -17.40
C ALA A 1136 26.63 -3.83 -16.51
N ASP A 1137 26.82 -4.54 -15.39
CA ASP A 1137 28.02 -4.43 -14.52
C ASP A 1137 29.32 -4.76 -15.27
N ALA A 1138 29.31 -5.83 -16.08
CA ALA A 1138 30.47 -6.14 -16.91
C ALA A 1138 30.81 -5.02 -17.90
N LEU A 1139 29.79 -4.33 -18.46
CA LEU A 1139 29.97 -3.23 -19.40
C LEU A 1139 30.45 -1.94 -18.71
N SER A 1140 29.99 -1.66 -17.49
CA SER A 1140 30.43 -0.48 -16.73
C SER A 1140 31.89 -0.60 -16.25
N ARG A 1141 32.39 -1.83 -16.11
CA ARG A 1141 33.73 -2.15 -15.57
C ARG A 1141 34.75 -2.64 -16.61
N LEU A 1142 34.58 -2.36 -17.91
CA LEU A 1142 35.55 -2.79 -18.93
C LEU A 1142 36.96 -2.27 -18.67
N THR A 1143 37.10 -1.06 -18.11
CA THR A 1143 38.40 -0.49 -17.71
C THR A 1143 39.00 -1.13 -16.45
N GLU A 1144 38.20 -1.87 -15.69
CA GLU A 1144 38.61 -2.61 -14.49
C GLU A 1144 38.94 -4.08 -14.82
N GLY A 1145 39.05 -4.43 -16.10
CA GLY A 1145 39.46 -5.75 -16.57
C GLY A 1145 38.32 -6.73 -16.87
N ARG A 1146 37.04 -6.30 -16.81
CA ARG A 1146 35.91 -7.12 -17.26
C ARG A 1146 35.88 -7.22 -18.80
N CYS A 1147 35.30 -8.31 -19.31
CA CYS A 1147 35.11 -8.52 -20.74
C CYS A 1147 33.64 -8.32 -21.15
N ILE A 1148 33.40 -8.01 -22.42
CA ILE A 1148 32.05 -7.91 -22.98
C ILE A 1148 31.36 -9.29 -22.89
N PRO A 1149 30.18 -9.41 -22.25
CA PRO A 1149 29.48 -10.68 -22.12
C PRO A 1149 29.17 -11.35 -23.46
N ARG A 1150 29.40 -12.67 -23.56
CA ARG A 1150 29.14 -13.45 -24.78
C ARG A 1150 27.68 -13.36 -25.24
N ALA A 1151 26.73 -13.19 -24.32
CA ALA A 1151 25.31 -13.00 -24.64
C ALA A 1151 25.03 -11.75 -25.51
N LEU A 1152 25.96 -10.79 -25.54
CA LEU A 1152 25.88 -9.58 -26.37
C LEU A 1152 26.58 -9.73 -27.73
N SER A 1153 27.06 -10.91 -28.11
CA SER A 1153 27.82 -11.11 -29.35
C SER A 1153 27.03 -10.78 -30.61
N SER A 1154 25.70 -10.91 -30.57
CA SER A 1154 24.79 -10.56 -31.67
C SER A 1154 24.19 -9.15 -31.54
N ALA A 1155 24.49 -8.42 -30.46
CA ALA A 1155 23.95 -7.09 -30.21
C ALA A 1155 24.87 -6.00 -30.79
N VAL A 1156 24.28 -4.90 -31.27
CA VAL A 1156 25.03 -3.80 -31.88
C VAL A 1156 25.65 -2.91 -30.80
N ARG A 1157 26.98 -2.72 -30.82
CA ARG A 1157 27.63 -1.73 -29.95
C ARG A 1157 27.31 -0.32 -30.41
N VAL A 1158 26.77 0.50 -29.52
CA VAL A 1158 26.59 1.94 -29.69
C VAL A 1158 27.73 2.65 -28.98
N TYR A 1159 28.41 3.55 -29.69
CA TYR A 1159 29.47 4.36 -29.14
C TYR A 1159 28.89 5.68 -28.63
N CYS A 1160 29.23 6.03 -27.40
CA CYS A 1160 28.87 7.33 -26.83
C CYS A 1160 29.67 8.42 -27.54
N PRO A 1161 29.03 9.47 -28.09
CA PRO A 1161 29.75 10.68 -28.46
C PRO A 1161 30.44 11.31 -27.24
N VAL A 1162 31.44 12.16 -27.47
CA VAL A 1162 32.10 12.92 -26.40
C VAL A 1162 31.05 13.71 -25.63
N ARG A 1163 30.86 13.42 -24.35
CA ARG A 1163 29.79 14.02 -23.51
C ARG A 1163 30.13 15.42 -23.01
N ASP A 1164 30.63 16.27 -23.90
CA ASP A 1164 30.90 17.68 -23.65
C ASP A 1164 29.61 18.52 -23.70
N GLU A 1165 29.74 19.85 -23.63
CA GLU A 1165 28.59 20.75 -23.75
C GLU A 1165 27.81 20.53 -25.04
N GLY A 1166 28.48 20.18 -26.15
CA GLY A 1166 27.88 19.87 -27.46
C GLY A 1166 26.97 18.65 -27.44
N PHE A 1167 27.39 17.57 -26.78
CA PHE A 1167 26.53 16.40 -26.57
C PHE A 1167 25.23 16.78 -25.87
N TRP A 1168 25.27 17.69 -24.91
CA TRP A 1168 24.06 18.19 -24.24
C TRP A 1168 23.36 19.29 -25.04
N ALA A 1169 24.11 20.00 -25.90
CA ALA A 1169 23.65 21.15 -26.63
C ALA A 1169 22.68 20.79 -27.74
N GLU A 1170 22.63 19.61 -28.36
CA GLU A 1170 21.59 19.34 -29.40
C GLU A 1170 20.15 19.59 -28.90
N ALA A 1171 19.87 19.36 -27.60
CA ALA A 1171 18.58 19.74 -26.99
C ALA A 1171 18.43 21.25 -26.78
N GLU A 1172 19.55 21.96 -26.61
CA GLU A 1172 19.65 23.42 -26.43
C GLU A 1172 19.78 24.18 -27.76
N SER A 1173 20.37 23.62 -28.82
CA SER A 1173 20.64 24.20 -30.13
C SER A 1173 19.38 24.23 -30.98
N SER A 1174 18.56 23.17 -30.92
CA SER A 1174 17.19 23.18 -31.45
C SER A 1174 16.31 24.24 -30.76
N LEU A 1175 16.70 24.68 -29.56
CA LEU A 1175 16.09 25.82 -28.83
C LEU A 1175 16.79 27.16 -29.10
N VAL A 1176 18.09 27.18 -29.42
CA VAL A 1176 18.84 28.39 -29.79
C VAL A 1176 18.50 28.84 -31.22
N VAL A 1177 18.11 27.93 -32.12
CA VAL A 1177 17.44 28.33 -33.38
C VAL A 1177 16.17 29.14 -33.09
N ALA A 1178 15.47 28.86 -31.98
CA ALA A 1178 14.38 29.71 -31.51
C ALA A 1178 14.88 31.01 -30.86
N ARG A 1179 16.08 31.06 -30.27
CA ARG A 1179 16.71 32.28 -29.73
C ARG A 1179 17.11 33.27 -30.84
N ASP A 1180 17.63 32.77 -31.96
CA ASP A 1180 18.00 33.62 -33.12
C ASP A 1180 16.77 33.99 -33.96
N SER A 1181 15.77 33.11 -34.04
CA SER A 1181 14.43 33.45 -34.57
C SER A 1181 13.66 34.41 -33.64
N LEU A 1182 14.03 34.50 -32.35
CA LEU A 1182 13.44 35.42 -31.37
C LEU A 1182 14.15 36.77 -31.31
N GLN A 1183 15.41 36.90 -31.73
CA GLN A 1183 15.98 38.24 -31.95
C GLN A 1183 15.16 39.02 -32.99
N ILE A 1184 14.58 38.32 -33.98
CA ILE A 1184 13.68 38.92 -34.97
C ILE A 1184 12.36 39.41 -34.34
N VAL A 1185 11.90 38.81 -33.23
CA VAL A 1185 10.67 39.22 -32.52
C VAL A 1185 10.95 40.28 -31.44
N PHE A 1186 12.13 40.29 -30.83
CA PHE A 1186 12.53 41.34 -29.87
C PHE A 1186 12.87 42.68 -30.53
N SER A 1187 13.13 42.74 -31.84
CA SER A 1187 13.28 44.01 -32.57
C SER A 1187 11.96 44.75 -32.79
N TYR A 1188 10.81 44.11 -32.58
CA TYR A 1188 9.51 44.69 -32.93
C TYR A 1188 8.70 45.26 -31.76
N ASP A 1189 9.19 45.24 -30.51
CA ASP A 1189 8.44 45.84 -29.39
C ASP A 1189 9.29 46.43 -28.25
N VAL A 1190 10.47 46.98 -28.55
CA VAL A 1190 11.16 47.91 -27.64
C VAL A 1190 11.58 49.17 -28.40
N VAL A 1191 10.59 49.99 -28.77
CA VAL A 1191 10.84 51.42 -28.95
C VAL A 1191 10.89 52.05 -27.57
N SER A 1192 12.09 52.49 -27.18
CA SER A 1192 12.35 53.23 -25.96
C SER A 1192 11.45 54.46 -25.84
N MET A 1193 10.59 54.53 -24.82
CA MET A 1193 10.07 55.80 -24.34
C MET A 1193 10.88 56.23 -23.12
N SER A 1194 11.85 57.11 -23.36
CA SER A 1194 12.40 57.98 -22.32
C SER A 1194 11.38 59.08 -22.02
N ALA A 1195 11.31 59.46 -20.74
CA ALA A 1195 10.39 60.46 -20.24
C ALA A 1195 10.62 61.84 -20.90
N ARG A 1196 9.58 62.40 -21.52
CA ARG A 1196 9.20 63.83 -21.51
C ARG A 1196 7.81 63.97 -22.17
N GLY A 1197 6.92 64.68 -21.49
CA GLY A 1197 5.48 64.63 -21.76
C GLY A 1197 5.00 65.37 -23.00
N ARG A 1198 3.85 64.92 -23.51
CA ARG A 1198 2.63 65.69 -23.87
C ARG A 1198 1.60 64.71 -24.44
N ALA A 1199 0.34 64.97 -24.12
CA ALA A 1199 -0.82 64.20 -24.57
C ALA A 1199 -0.99 64.27 -26.09
N VAL A 1200 -1.22 63.13 -26.75
CA VAL A 1200 -1.91 63.04 -28.06
C VAL A 1200 -2.69 61.71 -28.14
N THR A 1201 -3.91 61.83 -28.67
CA THR A 1201 -5.01 60.87 -28.85
C THR A 1201 -4.76 59.70 -29.80
N MET A 1202 -5.50 58.60 -29.58
CA MET A 1202 -5.59 57.42 -30.45
C MET A 1202 -6.07 57.75 -31.87
N GLY A 1203 -5.45 57.11 -32.87
CA GLY A 1203 -5.90 57.07 -34.26
C GLY A 1203 -5.50 55.75 -34.93
N SER A 1204 -6.49 55.05 -35.47
CA SER A 1204 -6.42 53.85 -36.32
C SER A 1204 -5.61 54.07 -37.60
N CYS A 1205 -4.94 53.04 -38.13
CA CYS A 1205 -5.22 52.46 -39.47
C CYS A 1205 -4.14 51.48 -39.98
N VAL A 1206 -4.69 50.48 -40.70
CA VAL A 1206 -4.15 49.48 -41.62
C VAL A 1206 -3.08 50.00 -42.60
N GLY A 1207 -2.06 49.19 -42.92
CA GLY A 1207 -1.24 49.37 -44.13
C GLY A 1207 0.01 48.49 -44.20
N ALA A 1208 0.06 47.60 -45.20
CA ALA A 1208 1.21 46.77 -45.59
C ALA A 1208 2.46 47.60 -45.99
N VAL A 1209 3.66 46.97 -46.01
CA VAL A 1209 4.68 47.08 -47.09
C VAL A 1209 5.99 46.31 -46.78
N ALA A 1210 6.38 45.48 -47.77
CA ALA A 1210 7.70 45.05 -48.28
C ALA A 1210 8.83 44.52 -47.37
N CYS A 1211 9.26 43.31 -47.72
CA CYS A 1211 10.52 42.64 -47.38
C CYS A 1211 11.69 43.13 -48.27
N PRO A 1212 12.93 43.28 -47.77
CA PRO A 1212 14.12 43.39 -48.61
C PRO A 1212 14.89 42.07 -48.73
N ARG A 1213 15.31 41.83 -49.98
CA ARG A 1213 16.28 40.86 -50.53
C ARG A 1213 17.41 40.41 -49.58
N TRP A 1214 17.71 39.11 -49.63
CA TRP A 1214 19.05 38.56 -49.41
C TRP A 1214 19.46 37.72 -50.62
N ASP A 1215 20.66 38.00 -51.10
CA ASP A 1215 21.24 37.49 -52.35
C ASP A 1215 21.61 36.00 -52.29
N LEU A 1216 21.53 35.41 -53.47
CA LEU A 1216 21.81 34.02 -53.83
C LEU A 1216 23.28 33.63 -53.63
N LEU A 1217 23.50 32.44 -53.08
CA LEU A 1217 24.64 31.59 -53.40
C LEU A 1217 24.08 30.23 -53.85
N GLU A 1218 24.23 29.98 -55.15
CA GLU A 1218 23.84 28.76 -55.85
C GLU A 1218 24.56 27.53 -55.28
N LEU A 1219 23.81 26.50 -54.93
CA LEU A 1219 24.28 25.12 -54.98
C LEU A 1219 23.19 24.27 -55.64
N ASP A 1220 23.58 23.74 -56.78
CA ASP A 1220 22.85 23.05 -57.82
C ASP A 1220 22.20 21.75 -57.30
N LEU A 1221 20.86 21.70 -57.23
CA LEU A 1221 20.10 20.48 -56.99
C LEU A 1221 19.55 19.96 -58.33
N GLY A 1222 20.39 19.17 -58.99
CA GLY A 1222 20.00 18.33 -60.10
C GLY A 1222 19.07 17.19 -59.68
N ARG A 1223 17.80 17.33 -60.08
CA ARG A 1223 16.85 16.30 -60.58
C ARG A 1223 16.69 14.94 -59.86
N CYS A 1224 15.42 14.66 -59.53
CA CYS A 1224 14.61 13.42 -59.67
C CYS A 1224 13.84 13.23 -58.36
N GLY A 1225 12.51 13.29 -58.25
CA GLY A 1225 11.36 12.94 -59.10
C GLY A 1225 10.26 12.46 -58.11
N PRO A 1226 8.95 12.65 -58.36
CA PRO A 1226 7.94 12.57 -57.29
C PRO A 1226 7.49 11.13 -57.03
N GLY A 1227 7.39 10.77 -55.74
CA GLY A 1227 6.77 9.55 -55.21
C GLY A 1227 6.44 9.72 -53.74
#